data_AF-A0A812NDL8-F1
#
_entry.id   AF-A0A812NDL8-F1
#
_cell.length_a   1.000
_cell.length_b   1.000
_cell.length_c   1.000
_cell.angle_alpha   90.00
_cell.angle_beta   90.00
_cell.angle_gamma   90.00
#
_symmetry.space_group_name_H-M   'P 1'
#
loop_
_entity.id
_entity.type
_entity.pdbx_description
1 polymer ?
#
loop_
_entity_poly.entity_id
_entity_poly.type
_entity_poly.pdbx_seq_one_letter_code
_entity_poly.pdbx_strand_id
1 'polypeptide(L)'
;MEPPQKKSKLQQLLTFKAALPGHSQSALAAFVEVAKEQGLPEKSSSNDQRKAREELLQSCHGGLLGPLIQEAEVTTDDGAKVTMYFANLLVYLASLFQMGGSFHDLIQRKHRANPSSVSKPWQLILYADEVIPGNVLGPAQRKFWAIYASFREMDQFLHHEDLWLTISLERSNFVSHVQGGICQIMSKILETIFANAHVEPLAGFVLKSPHGPGSDVRLHFRWAICLADGGAHKQIWSSKGDSGTKFCILCANIHSGPPTGDNHDIMDHRTTKYSQLVLTTDEDVIQSYRRLDERRATCRTKAEFSQWQQATGWTWNPQALLLNQTLLAKNQVKPVSQFCHDWMHGILQGTAPVVLFQSFQAISEHYNIWEAMGPYIRMWNFPGASKAGHLAGLFDTSKVAKYKSSQKFSCQASDLLGLYPIIRHFLHSVVVSSGICPEACQAFLSQACLIDQVHQGVMYGATTRASLLRAAEESIETFQQANFDVPLMRKWHWLLHLPDILQRHGCLPSTFTSERKHKTISAFATRLQKTAAFEIHLLNQVLATEITTLTQAGLFPDSCQLVKPKKPNKHQLQFLNQFVDCSATEAMVASIARLARGGAIHANDVVVFHQEDGRWDMGQVLFHLELGGDKATLVQRWRPTETQKTKQFAKCSITNEQGFVSMDSLLYPMVYSKTTEREATVLLPYQLYHRSCLWRRAIWKSLLVDDKVRRSYGRLQLQDAEASWLMSAECRNWNQAIPSCTDALDKIAEALEQGDLDDASEQGDLDDVPNKFERMATGGHLQVDWELVRGLSLRDSLRCGGRMWWRSPALLDDSARAAIWNKSHHVKKFDMFLSHTWKTSGIQKVLALLLQSGYKSLLLSWFFGVIVTAELSATARLPLPWKFDVELVGMQANCLAGPWVLLASVFFSLLGLMASPYLRWPGSKDDCFIDVASIHQTDAKLMERGIYGIGGFLKISRELRVLWSPGYLTRLWCVFELAAYRTANPDGKITLAPLFVEVIVYVGVAMNVAVACVWWMARMFFREFTSEGAALITALLPCFVAMHFLRKTFMSKHKLISDLEHFDLCKVQCSNDFDKEFIYGAIEEWYGSKEAFTAFVRGPLRAELLETATSSNYVAYSQVLLTPTLASGLTLLASLCAGGAHVRCIAAYVFGSFLAFNVCFLLFFIALVLYLCDRFAEPRWSGLRDLGQTLMLYVPLIALFYCAAWISRTVRACSVCAALAWFAATLLCTLLTFKSRRLI
;
A
#
# COMPACT_ATOMS: atom_id res chain seq x y z
N MET A 1 29.98 -18.87 27.42
CA MET A 1 28.90 -19.89 27.45
C MET A 1 27.71 -19.27 28.15
N GLU A 2 26.61 -18.95 27.45
CA GLU A 2 25.40 -18.45 28.10
C GLU A 2 24.77 -19.56 28.99
N PRO A 3 24.24 -19.21 30.18
CA PRO A 3 23.68 -20.20 31.09
C PRO A 3 22.48 -20.93 30.47
N PRO A 4 22.34 -22.25 30.66
CA PRO A 4 21.33 -23.10 30.01
C PRO A 4 19.87 -22.64 30.21
N GLN A 5 19.58 -21.88 31.27
CA GLN A 5 18.27 -21.27 31.50
C GLN A 5 17.87 -20.20 30.48
N LYS A 6 18.81 -19.38 29.98
CA LYS A 6 18.48 -18.30 29.03
C LYS A 6 18.04 -18.88 27.69
N LYS A 7 18.78 -19.88 27.20
CA LYS A 7 18.45 -20.59 25.96
C LYS A 7 17.08 -21.28 26.03
N SER A 8 16.79 -21.95 27.14
CA SER A 8 15.47 -22.59 27.37
C SER A 8 14.32 -21.57 27.38
N LYS A 9 14.46 -20.45 28.09
CA LYS A 9 13.46 -19.37 28.12
C LYS A 9 13.22 -18.74 26.75
N LEU A 10 14.29 -18.51 25.98
CA LEU A 10 14.19 -17.98 24.61
C LEU A 10 13.52 -18.98 23.66
N GLN A 11 13.79 -20.28 23.83
CA GLN A 11 13.15 -21.32 23.03
C GLN A 11 11.66 -21.46 23.35
N GLN A 12 11.27 -21.34 24.63
CA GLN A 12 9.86 -21.27 25.03
C GLN A 12 9.14 -20.07 24.39
N LEU A 13 9.79 -18.89 24.37
CA LEU A 13 9.25 -17.71 23.70
C LEU A 13 9.09 -17.92 22.19
N LEU A 14 10.05 -18.58 21.53
CA LEU A 14 9.97 -18.91 20.11
C LEU A 14 8.83 -19.89 19.81
N THR A 15 8.67 -20.94 20.62
CA THR A 15 7.56 -21.90 20.47
C THR A 15 6.20 -21.23 20.67
N PHE A 16 6.07 -20.40 21.71
CA PHE A 16 4.84 -19.62 21.96
C PHE A 16 4.53 -18.68 20.79
N LYS A 17 5.54 -17.98 20.26
CA LYS A 17 5.41 -17.12 19.09
C LYS A 17 4.93 -17.89 17.85
N ALA A 18 5.48 -19.09 17.60
CA ALA A 18 5.13 -19.91 16.45
C ALA A 18 3.70 -20.46 16.49
N ALA A 19 3.11 -20.59 17.69
CA ALA A 19 1.75 -21.09 17.89
C ALA A 19 0.66 -20.03 17.65
N LEU A 20 1.02 -18.75 17.57
CA LEU A 20 0.08 -17.64 17.41
C LEU A 20 -0.01 -17.16 15.95
N PRO A 21 -1.19 -16.68 15.49
CA PRO A 21 -1.35 -16.07 14.17
C PRO A 21 -0.50 -14.80 14.04
N GLY A 22 -0.32 -14.30 12.82
CA GLY A 22 0.59 -13.19 12.51
C GLY A 22 0.42 -11.97 13.43
N HIS A 23 1.48 -11.63 14.17
CA HIS A 23 1.55 -10.52 15.12
C HIS A 23 2.93 -9.85 15.07
N SER A 24 3.01 -8.57 15.45
CA SER A 24 4.30 -7.89 15.62
C SER A 24 4.95 -8.25 16.96
N GLN A 25 6.27 -8.11 17.05
CA GLN A 25 6.99 -8.33 18.31
C GLN A 25 6.48 -7.41 19.43
N SER A 26 6.15 -6.15 19.09
CA SER A 26 5.59 -5.17 20.00
C SER A 26 4.18 -5.52 20.48
N ALA A 27 3.33 -6.04 19.58
CA ALA A 27 1.98 -6.45 19.95
C ALA A 27 1.99 -7.62 20.92
N LEU A 28 2.83 -8.64 20.67
CA LEU A 28 2.96 -9.78 21.59
C LEU A 28 3.46 -9.35 22.96
N ALA A 29 4.48 -8.47 23.00
CA ALA A 29 4.99 -7.94 24.25
C ALA A 29 3.89 -7.20 25.04
N ALA A 30 3.13 -6.33 24.38
CA ALA A 30 2.03 -5.59 25.00
C ALA A 30 0.92 -6.51 25.52
N PHE A 31 0.51 -7.53 24.75
CA PHE A 31 -0.49 -8.50 25.19
C PHE A 31 -0.04 -9.25 26.45
N VAL A 32 1.23 -9.69 26.49
CA VAL A 32 1.79 -10.40 27.65
C VAL A 32 1.92 -9.48 28.86
N GLU A 33 2.25 -8.21 28.66
CA GLU A 33 2.34 -7.21 29.72
C GLU A 33 0.96 -6.94 30.34
N VAL A 34 -0.05 -6.65 29.51
CA VAL A 34 -1.44 -6.46 29.97
C VAL A 34 -1.98 -7.71 30.67
N ALA A 35 -1.72 -8.90 30.13
CA ALA A 35 -2.16 -10.15 30.74
C ALA A 35 -1.49 -10.43 32.09
N LYS A 36 -0.25 -9.95 32.31
CA LYS A 36 0.44 -10.06 33.60
C LYS A 36 -0.10 -9.06 34.63
N GLU A 37 -0.42 -7.85 34.20
CA GLU A 37 -0.88 -6.77 35.08
C GLU A 37 -2.35 -6.91 35.46
N GLN A 38 -3.20 -7.25 34.49
CA GLN A 38 -4.66 -7.24 34.65
C GLN A 38 -5.30 -8.63 34.61
N GLY A 39 -4.52 -9.68 34.29
CA GLY A 39 -5.04 -11.02 34.04
C GLY A 39 -5.63 -11.18 32.62
N LEU A 40 -6.13 -12.38 32.31
CA LEU A 40 -6.85 -12.65 31.06
C LEU A 40 -8.35 -12.39 31.25
N PRO A 41 -9.04 -11.84 30.25
CA PRO A 41 -10.49 -11.66 30.31
C PRO A 41 -11.22 -13.01 30.31
N GLU A 42 -12.29 -13.12 31.10
CA GLU A 42 -13.11 -14.35 31.20
C GLU A 42 -13.76 -14.72 29.84
N LYS A 43 -14.20 -13.71 29.09
CA LYS A 43 -14.73 -13.84 27.73
C LYS A 43 -13.64 -13.43 26.73
N SER A 44 -13.32 -14.33 25.79
CA SER A 44 -12.19 -14.12 24.87
C SER A 44 -12.47 -14.50 23.41
N SER A 45 -13.60 -15.14 23.11
CA SER A 45 -13.89 -15.62 21.76
C SER A 45 -14.15 -14.46 20.78
N SER A 46 -13.99 -14.70 19.48
CA SER A 46 -14.30 -13.71 18.44
C SER A 46 -15.77 -13.26 18.47
N ASN A 47 -16.69 -14.14 18.90
CA ASN A 47 -18.09 -13.81 19.05
C ASN A 47 -18.34 -12.91 20.27
N ASP A 48 -17.64 -13.16 21.39
CA ASP A 48 -17.72 -12.30 22.57
C ASP A 48 -17.21 -10.90 22.26
N GLN A 49 -16.09 -10.79 21.54
CA GLN A 49 -15.54 -9.50 21.10
C GLN A 49 -16.51 -8.74 20.19
N ARG A 50 -17.27 -9.46 19.34
CA ARG A 50 -18.30 -8.85 18.50
C ARG A 50 -19.50 -8.38 19.33
N LYS A 51 -20.01 -9.21 20.23
CA LYS A 51 -21.10 -8.86 21.14
C LYS A 51 -20.74 -7.68 22.04
N ALA A 52 -19.52 -7.65 22.59
CA ALA A 52 -19.04 -6.53 23.40
C ALA A 52 -19.06 -5.21 22.62
N ARG A 53 -18.68 -5.20 21.33
CA ARG A 53 -18.83 -4.01 20.49
C ARG A 53 -20.28 -3.64 20.24
N GLU A 54 -21.12 -4.62 19.88
CA GLU A 54 -22.54 -4.40 19.61
C GLU A 54 -23.25 -3.83 20.86
N GLU A 55 -23.01 -4.40 22.04
CA GLU A 55 -23.53 -3.92 23.33
C GLU A 55 -23.05 -2.50 23.67
N LEU A 56 -21.76 -2.21 23.49
CA LEU A 56 -21.21 -0.86 23.70
C LEU A 56 -21.89 0.18 22.79
N LEU A 57 -21.99 -0.12 21.49
CA LEU A 57 -22.60 0.81 20.53
C LEU A 57 -24.10 0.97 20.76
N GLN A 58 -24.80 -0.09 21.14
CA GLN A 58 -26.23 -0.04 21.50
C GLN A 58 -26.48 0.76 22.79
N SER A 59 -25.54 0.75 23.73
CA SER A 59 -25.63 1.57 24.94
C SER A 59 -25.57 3.08 24.67
N CYS A 60 -24.99 3.48 23.53
CA CYS A 60 -24.93 4.85 23.06
C CYS A 60 -26.23 5.23 22.33
N HIS A 61 -27.29 5.55 23.08
CA HIS A 61 -28.59 5.92 22.53
C HIS A 61 -29.04 7.31 23.03
N GLY A 62 -29.38 8.21 22.11
CA GLY A 62 -29.74 9.61 22.43
C GLY A 62 -31.22 9.84 22.72
N GLY A 63 -31.99 8.77 22.99
CA GLY A 63 -33.43 8.85 23.20
C GLY A 63 -34.14 9.33 21.95
N LEU A 64 -34.76 10.51 22.01
CA LEU A 64 -35.41 11.16 20.86
C LEU A 64 -34.45 11.51 19.72
N LEU A 65 -33.15 11.63 19.99
CA LEU A 65 -32.13 11.84 18.95
C LEU A 65 -31.82 10.57 18.13
N GLY A 66 -32.28 9.41 18.59
CA GLY A 66 -32.06 8.12 17.96
C GLY A 66 -30.74 7.42 18.35
N PRO A 67 -30.37 6.35 17.64
CA PRO A 67 -29.14 5.60 17.88
C PRO A 67 -27.89 6.36 17.47
N LEU A 68 -26.73 5.94 17.98
CA LEU A 68 -25.42 6.47 17.58
C LEU A 68 -25.16 6.32 16.08
N ILE A 69 -25.41 5.14 15.51
CA ILE A 69 -25.28 4.89 14.07
C ILE A 69 -26.64 5.05 13.43
N GLN A 70 -26.74 5.96 12.47
CA GLN A 70 -27.97 6.29 11.77
C GLN A 70 -27.87 5.96 10.30
N GLU A 71 -29.04 5.78 9.71
CA GLU A 71 -29.25 5.50 8.30
C GLU A 71 -29.86 6.74 7.65
N ALA A 72 -29.36 7.11 6.48
CA ALA A 72 -29.99 8.13 5.63
C ALA A 72 -30.11 7.62 4.20
N GLU A 73 -31.22 7.97 3.55
CA GLU A 73 -31.38 7.75 2.11
C GLU A 73 -30.64 8.84 1.32
N VAL A 74 -29.77 8.41 0.41
CA VAL A 74 -29.13 9.25 -0.60
C VAL A 74 -29.58 8.81 -1.99
N THR A 75 -29.57 9.75 -2.93
CA THR A 75 -30.06 9.52 -4.29
C THR A 75 -28.87 9.19 -5.19
N THR A 76 -28.99 8.19 -6.05
CA THR A 76 -27.96 7.85 -7.03
C THR A 76 -28.16 8.57 -8.36
N ASP A 77 -27.16 8.55 -9.23
CA ASP A 77 -27.22 9.23 -10.54
C ASP A 77 -28.35 8.74 -11.46
N ASP A 78 -28.80 7.50 -11.29
CA ASP A 78 -29.94 6.89 -11.98
C ASP A 78 -31.30 7.20 -11.32
N GLY A 79 -31.30 7.96 -10.22
CA GLY A 79 -32.48 8.33 -9.45
C GLY A 79 -32.93 7.31 -8.41
N ALA A 80 -32.24 6.17 -8.27
CA ALA A 80 -32.53 5.22 -7.20
C ALA A 80 -32.17 5.79 -5.82
N LYS A 81 -32.73 5.19 -4.77
CA LYS A 81 -32.41 5.52 -3.37
C LYS A 81 -31.56 4.42 -2.76
N VAL A 82 -30.45 4.79 -2.15
CA VAL A 82 -29.54 3.88 -1.44
C VAL A 82 -29.27 4.40 -0.04
N THR A 83 -28.96 3.49 0.88
CA THR A 83 -28.77 3.83 2.30
C THR A 83 -27.29 4.07 2.60
N MET A 84 -26.97 5.19 3.24
CA MET A 84 -25.66 5.47 3.84
C MET A 84 -25.70 5.30 5.36
N TYR A 85 -24.54 5.05 5.98
CA TYR A 85 -24.42 4.82 7.43
C TYR A 85 -23.42 5.78 8.05
N PHE A 86 -23.84 6.52 9.07
CA PHE A 86 -23.00 7.54 9.70
C PHE A 86 -23.26 7.63 11.20
N ALA A 87 -22.28 8.14 11.95
CA ALA A 87 -22.41 8.42 13.38
C ALA A 87 -23.13 9.76 13.59
N ASN A 88 -24.21 9.76 14.37
CA ASN A 88 -24.87 10.98 14.80
C ASN A 88 -23.99 11.69 15.83
N LEU A 89 -23.39 12.82 15.44
CA LEU A 89 -22.50 13.61 16.29
C LEU A 89 -23.14 14.03 17.62
N LEU A 90 -24.43 14.38 17.64
CA LEU A 90 -25.11 14.79 18.88
C LEU A 90 -25.18 13.62 19.86
N VAL A 91 -25.61 12.45 19.39
CA VAL A 91 -25.65 11.23 20.21
C VAL A 91 -24.24 10.84 20.64
N TYR A 92 -23.26 10.98 19.75
CA TYR A 92 -21.87 10.65 20.04
C TYR A 92 -21.31 11.52 21.18
N LEU A 93 -21.48 12.85 21.10
CA LEU A 93 -21.05 13.79 22.13
C LEU A 93 -21.77 13.53 23.47
N ALA A 94 -23.09 13.34 23.44
CA ALA A 94 -23.87 13.06 24.65
C ALA A 94 -23.43 11.75 25.32
N SER A 95 -23.24 10.68 24.54
CA SER A 95 -22.86 9.38 25.07
C SER A 95 -21.45 9.41 25.66
N LEU A 96 -20.47 9.96 24.94
CA LEU A 96 -19.10 10.11 25.46
C LEU A 96 -19.06 10.95 26.74
N PHE A 97 -19.82 12.05 26.79
CA PHE A 97 -19.86 12.89 27.98
C PHE A 97 -20.56 12.20 29.16
N GLN A 98 -21.62 11.42 28.90
CA GLN A 98 -22.36 10.69 29.93
C GLN A 98 -21.57 9.50 30.48
N MET A 99 -20.74 8.84 29.66
CA MET A 99 -19.90 7.71 30.09
C MET A 99 -18.75 8.13 31.01
N GLY A 100 -18.39 9.42 31.04
CA GLY A 100 -17.29 9.94 31.86
C GLY A 100 -15.91 9.74 31.21
N GLY A 101 -14.87 9.79 32.04
CA GLY A 101 -13.48 9.60 31.60
C GLY A 101 -12.88 10.83 30.91
N SER A 102 -11.83 10.62 30.11
CA SER A 102 -11.00 11.72 29.61
C SER A 102 -11.74 12.71 28.72
N PHE A 103 -12.66 12.25 27.86
CA PHE A 103 -13.44 13.16 27.02
C PHE A 103 -14.36 14.05 27.85
N HIS A 104 -15.05 13.50 28.85
CA HIS A 104 -15.88 14.26 29.80
C HIS A 104 -15.06 15.37 30.47
N ASP A 105 -13.93 14.99 31.06
CA ASP A 105 -13.04 15.90 31.78
C ASP A 105 -12.49 17.00 30.86
N LEU A 106 -12.16 16.65 29.62
CA LEU A 106 -11.69 17.62 28.64
C LEU A 106 -12.79 18.61 28.25
N ILE A 107 -14.01 18.15 27.95
CA ILE A 107 -15.14 19.04 27.63
C ILE A 107 -15.43 19.99 28.79
N GLN A 108 -15.49 19.48 30.02
CA GLN A 108 -15.72 20.32 31.19
C GLN A 108 -14.63 21.39 31.34
N ARG A 109 -13.36 21.02 31.23
CA ARG A 109 -12.23 21.97 31.33
C ARG A 109 -12.26 23.01 30.22
N LYS A 110 -12.46 22.59 28.98
CA LYS A 110 -12.51 23.51 27.83
C LYS A 110 -13.73 24.42 27.85
N HIS A 111 -14.89 23.94 28.32
CA HIS A 111 -16.08 24.79 28.49
C HIS A 111 -15.94 25.75 29.66
N ARG A 112 -15.31 25.37 30.78
CA ARG A 112 -14.99 26.32 31.85
C ARG A 112 -14.02 27.41 31.37
N ALA A 113 -12.99 27.04 30.61
CA ALA A 113 -12.01 28.00 30.08
C ALA A 113 -12.57 28.88 28.96
N ASN A 114 -13.45 28.34 28.12
CA ASN A 114 -14.10 29.05 27.03
C ASN A 114 -15.60 28.69 26.97
N PRO A 115 -16.45 29.29 27.83
CA PRO A 115 -17.86 28.97 27.89
C PRO A 115 -18.56 29.23 26.55
N SER A 116 -19.33 28.25 26.09
CA SER A 116 -20.18 28.44 24.91
C SER A 116 -21.46 29.18 25.27
N SER A 117 -21.91 30.04 24.38
CA SER A 117 -23.17 30.79 24.49
C SER A 117 -23.75 31.06 23.11
N VAL A 118 -24.98 31.56 23.02
CA VAL A 118 -25.60 31.94 21.75
C VAL A 118 -24.77 33.00 21.00
N SER A 119 -24.21 33.98 21.72
CA SER A 119 -23.36 35.03 21.14
C SER A 119 -21.94 34.56 20.84
N LYS A 120 -21.46 33.54 21.55
CA LYS A 120 -20.12 32.96 21.38
C LYS A 120 -20.21 31.44 21.29
N PRO A 121 -20.79 30.91 20.20
CA PRO A 121 -20.91 29.47 20.02
C PRO A 121 -19.54 28.88 19.69
N TRP A 122 -19.29 27.65 20.12
CA TRP A 122 -18.14 26.88 19.70
C TRP A 122 -18.17 26.63 18.19
N GLN A 123 -16.98 26.47 17.62
CA GLN A 123 -16.76 26.38 16.19
C GLN A 123 -16.51 24.92 15.80
N LEU A 124 -17.53 24.27 15.23
CA LEU A 124 -17.41 22.91 14.70
C LEU A 124 -16.56 22.92 13.42
N ILE A 125 -15.58 22.04 13.39
CA ILE A 125 -14.70 21.72 12.28
C ILE A 125 -15.16 20.38 11.70
N LEU A 126 -15.47 20.37 10.40
CA LEU A 126 -15.66 19.14 9.65
C LEU A 126 -14.48 18.98 8.70
N TYR A 127 -13.84 17.82 8.76
CA TYR A 127 -12.81 17.40 7.83
C TYR A 127 -13.35 16.29 6.94
N ALA A 128 -13.04 16.32 5.65
CA ALA A 128 -13.40 15.26 4.72
C ALA A 128 -12.31 15.06 3.67
N ASP A 129 -11.96 13.80 3.42
CA ASP A 129 -10.94 13.41 2.45
C ASP A 129 -11.10 11.94 2.04
N GLU A 130 -10.46 11.56 0.93
CA GLU A 130 -10.50 10.23 0.37
C GLU A 130 -9.26 9.40 0.75
N VAL A 131 -9.48 8.26 1.39
CA VAL A 131 -8.46 7.40 1.99
C VAL A 131 -8.27 6.13 1.18
N ILE A 132 -7.01 5.78 0.89
CA ILE A 132 -6.63 4.51 0.24
C ILE A 132 -6.04 3.57 1.29
N PRO A 133 -6.75 2.50 1.72
CA PRO A 133 -6.20 1.56 2.69
C PRO A 133 -5.20 0.59 2.06
N GLY A 134 -4.04 0.45 2.70
CA GLY A 134 -3.02 -0.53 2.31
C GLY A 134 -2.13 -0.05 1.15
N ASN A 135 -1.86 -0.95 0.20
CA ASN A 135 -1.01 -0.62 -0.95
C ASN A 135 -1.77 0.29 -1.92
N VAL A 136 -1.21 1.48 -2.20
CA VAL A 136 -1.75 2.49 -3.14
C VAL A 136 -1.92 1.92 -4.56
N LEU A 137 -1.17 0.87 -4.91
CA LEU A 137 -1.24 0.15 -6.19
C LEU A 137 -2.19 -1.06 -6.16
N GLY A 138 -2.90 -1.30 -5.05
CA GLY A 138 -3.87 -2.37 -4.88
C GLY A 138 -5.23 -2.06 -5.54
N PRO A 139 -6.17 -3.03 -5.60
CA PRO A 139 -7.49 -2.80 -6.16
C PRO A 139 -8.23 -1.68 -5.40
N ALA A 140 -8.67 -0.63 -6.11
CA ALA A 140 -9.33 0.55 -5.56
C ALA A 140 -10.70 0.30 -4.89
N GLN A 141 -11.14 -0.96 -4.78
CA GLN A 141 -12.45 -1.35 -4.23
C GLN A 141 -12.62 -1.03 -2.73
N ARG A 142 -11.50 -0.81 -2.02
CA ARG A 142 -11.51 -0.45 -0.59
C ARG A 142 -11.18 1.02 -0.34
N LYS A 143 -10.97 1.84 -1.38
CA LYS A 143 -10.84 3.30 -1.21
C LYS A 143 -12.14 3.83 -0.61
N PHE A 144 -12.06 4.74 0.36
CA PHE A 144 -13.24 5.29 1.03
C PHE A 144 -13.04 6.76 1.41
N TRP A 145 -14.13 7.51 1.40
CA TRP A 145 -14.22 8.83 2.00
C TRP A 145 -14.34 8.71 3.51
N ALA A 146 -13.58 9.53 4.22
CA ALA A 146 -13.64 9.65 5.66
C ALA A 146 -14.04 11.07 6.06
N ILE A 147 -15.01 11.19 6.96
CA ILE A 147 -15.47 12.46 7.52
C ILE A 147 -15.24 12.47 9.02
N TYR A 148 -14.55 13.49 9.52
CA TYR A 148 -14.27 13.69 10.95
C TYR A 148 -14.84 15.00 11.47
N ALA A 149 -15.18 15.02 12.75
CA ALA A 149 -15.65 16.21 13.46
C ALA A 149 -14.73 16.55 14.65
N SER A 150 -14.45 17.84 14.83
CA SER A 150 -13.81 18.35 16.05
C SER A 150 -14.25 19.79 16.34
N PHE A 151 -13.81 20.37 17.45
CA PHE A 151 -14.09 21.77 17.77
C PHE A 151 -12.80 22.58 17.84
N ARG A 152 -12.82 23.79 17.29
CA ARG A 152 -11.69 24.74 17.38
C ARG A 152 -11.24 24.96 18.82
N GLU A 153 -12.18 24.93 19.77
CA GLU A 153 -11.95 25.12 21.19
C GLU A 153 -11.13 24.00 21.86
N MET A 154 -10.91 22.88 21.18
CA MET A 154 -9.94 21.86 21.63
C MET A 154 -8.50 22.39 21.59
N ASP A 155 -8.23 23.44 20.80
CA ASP A 155 -6.98 24.19 20.79
C ASP A 155 -5.76 23.26 20.56
N GLN A 156 -4.74 23.28 21.43
CA GLN A 156 -3.56 22.40 21.33
C GLN A 156 -3.88 20.89 21.26
N PHE A 157 -5.06 20.46 21.71
CA PHE A 157 -5.46 19.06 21.64
C PHE A 157 -5.93 18.62 20.24
N LEU A 158 -6.10 19.54 19.28
CA LEU A 158 -6.37 19.22 17.87
C LEU A 158 -5.24 18.39 17.21
N HIS A 159 -4.07 18.31 17.85
CA HIS A 159 -2.99 17.41 17.44
C HIS A 159 -3.21 15.94 17.82
N HIS A 160 -4.23 15.65 18.65
CA HIS A 160 -4.57 14.30 19.10
C HIS A 160 -5.62 13.65 18.17
N GLU A 161 -5.28 12.49 17.61
CA GLU A 161 -6.11 11.78 16.61
C GLU A 161 -7.49 11.37 17.14
N ASP A 162 -7.58 11.03 18.43
CA ASP A 162 -8.83 10.62 19.07
C ASP A 162 -9.87 11.75 19.22
N LEU A 163 -9.48 13.02 19.11
CA LEU A 163 -10.41 14.17 19.17
C LEU A 163 -11.01 14.57 17.82
N TRP A 164 -10.65 13.86 16.76
CA TRP A 164 -11.26 14.00 15.44
C TRP A 164 -12.31 12.91 15.28
N LEU A 165 -13.46 13.03 15.94
CA LEU A 165 -14.48 11.98 16.03
C LEU A 165 -14.91 11.49 14.64
N THR A 166 -14.92 10.16 14.44
CA THR A 166 -15.29 9.59 13.14
C THR A 166 -16.79 9.68 12.89
N ILE A 167 -17.20 10.34 11.81
CA ILE A 167 -18.61 10.55 11.46
C ILE A 167 -19.06 9.60 10.35
N SER A 168 -18.30 9.49 9.26
CA SER A 168 -18.71 8.68 8.09
C SER A 168 -17.50 8.01 7.46
N LEU A 169 -17.68 6.77 7.01
CA LEU A 169 -16.66 5.98 6.30
C LEU A 169 -17.32 5.28 5.11
N GLU A 170 -17.34 5.96 3.96
CA GLU A 170 -18.14 5.58 2.79
C GLU A 170 -17.23 5.18 1.64
N ARG A 171 -17.40 3.98 1.05
CA ARG A 171 -16.50 3.57 -0.05
C ARG A 171 -16.58 4.56 -1.20
N SER A 172 -15.44 4.89 -1.81
CA SER A 172 -15.36 5.78 -2.96
C SER A 172 -16.20 5.30 -4.13
N ASN A 173 -16.27 3.97 -4.31
CA ASN A 173 -17.15 3.37 -5.30
C ASN A 173 -18.63 3.57 -4.95
N PHE A 174 -19.03 3.60 -3.67
CA PHE A 174 -20.40 3.96 -3.30
C PHE A 174 -20.64 5.45 -3.59
N VAL A 175 -19.75 6.32 -3.11
CA VAL A 175 -19.84 7.78 -3.31
C VAL A 175 -19.88 8.16 -4.79
N SER A 176 -19.17 7.44 -5.67
CA SER A 176 -19.16 7.74 -7.12
C SER A 176 -20.49 7.44 -7.84
N HIS A 177 -21.40 6.66 -7.24
CA HIS A 177 -22.74 6.42 -7.78
C HIS A 177 -23.79 7.33 -7.13
N VAL A 178 -23.46 8.00 -6.03
CA VAL A 178 -24.32 8.95 -5.33
C VAL A 178 -24.36 10.25 -6.13
N GLN A 179 -25.56 10.78 -6.36
CA GLN A 179 -25.76 12.01 -7.10
C GLN A 179 -25.11 13.19 -6.37
N GLY A 180 -24.06 13.75 -6.97
CA GLY A 180 -23.25 14.78 -6.32
C GLY A 180 -22.17 14.28 -5.36
N GLY A 181 -22.02 12.96 -5.26
CA GLY A 181 -21.02 12.30 -4.42
C GLY A 181 -21.01 12.80 -2.99
N ILE A 182 -19.83 13.23 -2.53
CA ILE A 182 -19.61 13.62 -1.13
C ILE A 182 -20.45 14.83 -0.68
N CYS A 183 -20.88 15.67 -1.62
CA CYS A 183 -21.70 16.84 -1.30
C CYS A 183 -23.08 16.45 -0.73
N GLN A 184 -23.73 15.44 -1.30
CA GLN A 184 -25.02 14.96 -0.79
C GLN A 184 -24.85 14.31 0.60
N ILE A 185 -23.78 13.54 0.79
CA ILE A 185 -23.42 12.91 2.07
C ILE A 185 -23.19 13.98 3.16
N MET A 186 -22.38 14.99 2.87
CA MET A 186 -22.17 16.13 3.78
C MET A 186 -23.47 16.85 4.11
N SER A 187 -24.38 17.01 3.14
CA SER A 187 -25.69 17.61 3.36
C SER A 187 -26.51 16.81 4.38
N LYS A 188 -26.55 15.48 4.26
CA LYS A 188 -27.28 14.61 5.21
C LYS A 188 -26.71 14.63 6.62
N ILE A 189 -25.39 14.65 6.74
CA ILE A 189 -24.72 14.79 8.04
C ILE A 189 -25.08 16.14 8.68
N LEU A 190 -24.99 17.23 7.93
CA LEU A 190 -25.30 18.58 8.43
C LEU A 190 -26.79 18.75 8.78
N GLU A 191 -27.71 18.19 7.98
CA GLU A 191 -29.15 18.17 8.29
C GLU A 191 -29.39 17.47 9.63
N THR A 192 -28.74 16.34 9.87
CA THR A 192 -28.90 15.58 11.11
C THR A 192 -28.40 16.34 12.34
N ILE A 193 -27.38 17.19 12.18
CA ILE A 193 -26.80 17.98 13.27
C ILE A 193 -27.62 19.25 13.54
N PHE A 194 -27.96 20.00 12.48
CA PHE A 194 -28.50 21.37 12.63
C PHE A 194 -29.98 21.52 12.28
N ALA A 195 -30.55 20.56 11.55
CA ALA A 195 -31.98 20.50 11.22
C ALA A 195 -32.73 19.41 12.00
N ASN A 196 -32.18 18.99 13.14
CA ASN A 196 -32.84 18.04 14.03
C ASN A 196 -34.11 18.66 14.66
N ALA A 197 -35.18 17.89 14.74
CA ALA A 197 -36.47 18.36 15.28
C ALA A 197 -36.46 18.57 16.81
N HIS A 198 -35.54 17.94 17.53
CA HIS A 198 -35.51 17.91 18.99
C HIS A 198 -34.42 18.81 19.59
N VAL A 199 -33.33 19.05 18.86
CA VAL A 199 -32.20 19.83 19.36
C VAL A 199 -31.72 20.80 18.28
N GLU A 200 -31.58 22.06 18.66
CA GLU A 200 -30.90 23.07 17.87
C GLU A 200 -29.57 23.44 18.57
N PRO A 201 -28.40 23.02 18.03
CA PRO A 201 -27.11 23.26 18.66
C PRO A 201 -26.81 24.71 19.02
N LEU A 202 -27.32 25.67 18.23
CA LEU A 202 -27.11 27.09 18.50
C LEU A 202 -27.95 27.60 19.67
N ALA A 203 -29.17 27.09 19.83
CA ALA A 203 -30.07 27.38 20.95
C ALA A 203 -29.59 26.74 22.26
N GLY A 204 -28.82 25.64 22.16
CA GLY A 204 -28.12 25.01 23.25
C GLY A 204 -28.40 23.52 23.35
N PHE A 205 -27.34 22.71 23.34
CA PHE A 205 -27.37 21.26 23.46
C PHE A 205 -26.86 20.83 24.84
N VAL A 206 -27.69 20.21 25.66
CA VAL A 206 -27.34 19.83 27.03
C VAL A 206 -26.68 18.44 27.06
N LEU A 207 -25.42 18.40 27.49
CA LEU A 207 -24.66 17.19 27.76
C LEU A 207 -24.82 16.83 29.25
N LYS A 208 -25.37 15.63 29.52
CA LYS A 208 -25.62 15.16 30.88
C LYS A 208 -24.41 14.47 31.48
N SER A 209 -23.98 14.90 32.66
CA SER A 209 -22.84 14.33 33.37
C SER A 209 -23.22 13.07 34.15
N PRO A 210 -22.34 12.06 34.26
CA PRO A 210 -22.52 10.95 35.20
C PRO A 210 -22.50 11.40 36.68
N HIS A 211 -21.99 12.61 36.97
CA HIS A 211 -21.88 13.16 38.33
C HIS A 211 -23.13 13.96 38.77
N GLY A 212 -24.19 13.96 37.96
CA GLY A 212 -25.46 14.60 38.26
C GLY A 212 -25.62 16.01 37.67
N PRO A 213 -26.80 16.64 37.85
CA PRO A 213 -27.19 17.85 37.11
C PRO A 213 -26.29 19.08 37.31
N GLY A 214 -25.59 19.17 38.44
CA GLY A 214 -24.65 20.27 38.73
C GLY A 214 -23.38 20.25 37.88
N SER A 215 -23.13 19.15 37.16
CA SER A 215 -21.96 18.96 36.29
C SER A 215 -22.32 18.88 34.80
N ASP A 216 -23.59 19.11 34.47
CA ASP A 216 -24.08 19.16 33.08
C ASP A 216 -23.49 20.37 32.34
N VAL A 217 -23.25 20.18 31.04
CA VAL A 217 -22.71 21.24 30.18
C VAL A 217 -23.73 21.57 29.09
N ARG A 218 -24.18 22.83 29.05
CA ARG A 218 -24.93 23.35 27.90
C ARG A 218 -23.96 23.85 26.85
N LEU A 219 -23.90 23.14 25.74
CA LEU A 219 -23.01 23.41 24.62
C LEU A 219 -23.76 24.17 23.52
N HIS A 220 -23.28 25.36 23.16
CA HIS A 220 -23.75 26.11 21.99
C HIS A 220 -22.71 26.02 20.88
N PHE A 221 -23.06 25.56 19.68
CA PHE A 221 -22.10 25.47 18.59
C PHE A 221 -22.72 25.64 17.20
N ARG A 222 -21.86 25.96 16.21
CA ARG A 222 -22.22 26.13 14.79
C ARG A 222 -21.16 25.51 13.88
N TRP A 223 -21.52 25.15 12.65
CA TRP A 223 -20.53 24.78 11.64
C TRP A 223 -19.73 26.01 11.20
N ALA A 224 -18.43 25.98 11.45
CA ALA A 224 -17.56 27.14 11.26
C ALA A 224 -16.42 26.86 10.28
N ILE A 225 -15.93 25.63 10.18
CA ILE A 225 -14.77 25.29 9.35
C ILE A 225 -15.06 24.00 8.57
N CYS A 226 -14.92 24.08 7.26
CA CYS A 226 -14.78 22.97 6.34
C CYS A 226 -13.29 22.86 6.02
N LEU A 227 -12.60 21.90 6.65
CA LEU A 227 -11.18 21.65 6.42
C LEU A 227 -11.05 20.54 5.37
N ALA A 228 -10.42 20.82 4.24
CA ALA A 228 -10.16 19.82 3.23
C ALA A 228 -8.95 20.21 2.37
N ASP A 229 -8.44 19.28 1.57
CA ASP A 229 -7.50 19.61 0.51
C ASP A 229 -8.25 20.25 -0.69
N GLY A 230 -7.51 20.69 -1.72
CA GLY A 230 -8.10 21.30 -2.91
C GLY A 230 -9.03 20.35 -3.67
N GLY A 231 -8.65 19.07 -3.77
CA GLY A 231 -9.41 18.05 -4.49
C GLY A 231 -10.75 17.73 -3.83
N ALA A 232 -10.78 17.61 -2.50
CA ALA A 232 -12.00 17.37 -1.74
C ALA A 232 -12.87 18.62 -1.65
N HIS A 233 -12.28 19.82 -1.50
CA HIS A 233 -13.05 21.07 -1.56
C HIS A 233 -13.86 21.21 -2.85
N LYS A 234 -13.26 20.84 -3.99
CA LYS A 234 -13.95 20.82 -5.29
C LYS A 234 -15.24 20.01 -5.24
N GLN A 235 -15.19 18.82 -4.64
CA GLN A 235 -16.33 17.90 -4.59
C GLN A 235 -17.37 18.35 -3.54
N ILE A 236 -16.93 18.73 -2.34
CA ILE A 236 -17.82 19.18 -1.25
C ILE A 236 -18.62 20.41 -1.67
N TRP A 237 -17.97 21.41 -2.25
CA TRP A 237 -18.62 22.67 -2.63
C TRP A 237 -19.20 22.65 -4.05
N SER A 238 -19.12 21.52 -4.76
CA SER A 238 -19.55 21.41 -6.16
C SER A 238 -18.93 22.52 -7.03
N SER A 239 -17.64 22.80 -6.84
CA SER A 239 -16.90 23.79 -7.61
C SER A 239 -16.07 23.12 -8.72
N LYS A 240 -15.42 23.90 -9.57
CA LYS A 240 -14.42 23.38 -10.54
C LYS A 240 -13.04 23.23 -9.90
N GLY A 241 -12.79 23.88 -8.76
CA GLY A 241 -11.53 23.85 -8.02
C GLY A 241 -10.32 24.18 -8.90
N ASP A 242 -9.17 23.58 -8.59
CA ASP A 242 -7.90 23.82 -9.29
C ASP A 242 -7.89 23.45 -10.77
N SER A 243 -8.86 22.66 -11.24
CA SER A 243 -9.00 22.36 -12.68
C SER A 243 -9.82 23.39 -13.46
N GLY A 244 -10.49 24.33 -12.78
CA GLY A 244 -11.39 25.30 -13.40
C GLY A 244 -10.68 26.54 -13.93
N THR A 245 -11.26 27.21 -14.93
CA THR A 245 -10.79 28.54 -15.34
C THR A 245 -10.96 29.54 -14.19
N LYS A 246 -12.11 29.54 -13.50
CA LYS A 246 -12.26 30.17 -12.19
C LYS A 246 -12.07 29.13 -11.09
N PHE A 247 -10.96 29.21 -10.36
CA PHE A 247 -10.53 28.17 -9.41
C PHE A 247 -10.68 28.55 -7.93
N CYS A 248 -10.76 29.84 -7.62
CA CYS A 248 -10.96 30.31 -6.26
C CYS A 248 -12.42 30.70 -6.02
N ILE A 249 -13.06 30.10 -5.01
CA ILE A 249 -14.42 30.48 -4.63
C ILE A 249 -14.46 31.79 -3.83
N LEU A 250 -13.33 32.18 -3.21
CA LEU A 250 -13.23 33.36 -2.35
C LEU A 250 -13.08 34.64 -3.15
N CYS A 251 -12.71 34.56 -4.44
CA CYS A 251 -12.43 35.72 -5.30
C CYS A 251 -13.33 35.75 -6.53
N ALA A 252 -13.82 36.93 -6.88
CA ALA A 252 -14.63 37.16 -8.08
C ALA A 252 -13.79 37.35 -9.34
N ASN A 253 -12.60 37.96 -9.22
CA ASN A 253 -11.76 38.39 -10.35
C ASN A 253 -10.64 37.40 -10.72
N ILE A 254 -10.46 36.31 -9.97
CA ILE A 254 -9.32 35.40 -10.13
C ILE A 254 -9.66 34.26 -11.10
N HIS A 255 -8.88 34.19 -12.19
CA HIS A 255 -9.02 33.20 -13.24
C HIS A 255 -7.65 32.61 -13.58
N SER A 256 -7.61 31.45 -14.22
CA SER A 256 -6.38 30.87 -14.76
C SER A 256 -5.90 31.67 -15.97
N GLY A 257 -4.58 31.83 -16.11
CA GLY A 257 -4.00 32.35 -17.34
C GLY A 257 -4.27 31.44 -18.55
N PRO A 258 -4.02 31.90 -19.79
CA PRO A 258 -4.07 31.03 -20.96
C PRO A 258 -3.09 29.85 -20.78
N PRO A 259 -3.49 28.62 -21.12
CA PRO A 259 -2.62 27.46 -20.97
C PRO A 259 -1.39 27.61 -21.89
N THR A 260 -0.20 27.46 -21.33
CA THR A 260 1.07 27.36 -22.08
C THR A 260 1.63 25.95 -21.91
N GLY A 261 1.49 25.11 -22.94
CA GLY A 261 1.90 23.70 -22.89
C GLY A 261 1.01 22.81 -22.02
N ASP A 262 1.57 21.69 -21.54
CA ASP A 262 0.87 20.63 -20.77
C ASP A 262 0.62 20.99 -19.28
N ASN A 263 1.03 22.18 -18.83
CA ASN A 263 0.98 22.54 -17.41
C ASN A 263 -0.33 23.29 -17.07
N HIS A 264 -1.30 22.55 -16.52
CA HIS A 264 -2.64 23.09 -16.20
C HIS A 264 -2.72 23.92 -14.91
N ASP A 265 -1.66 23.99 -14.11
CA ASP A 265 -1.69 24.58 -12.75
C ASP A 265 -1.25 26.05 -12.67
N ILE A 266 -1.17 26.75 -13.80
CA ILE A 266 -0.63 28.12 -13.88
C ILE A 266 -1.62 29.15 -13.27
N MET A 267 -1.08 30.02 -12.42
CA MET A 267 -1.77 31.17 -11.83
C MET A 267 -1.72 32.38 -12.76
N ASP A 268 -2.75 33.24 -12.72
CA ASP A 268 -2.68 34.55 -13.36
C ASP A 268 -1.64 35.44 -12.66
N HIS A 269 -0.63 35.89 -13.43
CA HIS A 269 0.47 36.73 -12.97
C HIS A 269 0.03 38.14 -12.54
N ARG A 270 -1.20 38.55 -12.86
CA ARG A 270 -1.72 39.89 -12.55
C ARG A 270 -2.14 40.08 -11.10
N THR A 271 -2.30 39.00 -10.34
CA THR A 271 -2.90 39.03 -8.99
C THR A 271 -2.01 38.36 -7.94
N THR A 272 -0.88 38.99 -7.63
CA THR A 272 0.13 38.50 -6.66
C THR A 272 0.03 39.15 -5.28
N LYS A 273 -0.79 40.19 -5.13
CA LYS A 273 -1.02 40.90 -3.86
C LYS A 273 -2.47 40.77 -3.41
N TYR A 274 -2.68 40.82 -2.10
CA TYR A 274 -4.02 40.75 -1.51
C TYR A 274 -4.89 41.95 -1.90
N SER A 275 -4.30 43.14 -2.06
CA SER A 275 -5.01 44.35 -2.50
C SER A 275 -5.59 44.26 -3.91
N GLN A 276 -5.16 43.27 -4.71
CA GLN A 276 -5.65 43.03 -6.07
C GLN A 276 -6.85 42.06 -6.09
N LEU A 277 -7.22 41.48 -4.94
CA LEU A 277 -8.31 40.52 -4.86
C LEU A 277 -9.66 41.23 -4.72
N VAL A 278 -10.64 40.81 -5.50
CA VAL A 278 -12.05 41.17 -5.30
C VAL A 278 -12.71 40.02 -4.56
N LEU A 279 -12.80 40.16 -3.24
CA LEU A 279 -13.35 39.11 -2.38
C LEU A 279 -14.86 38.98 -2.55
N THR A 280 -15.34 37.75 -2.49
CA THR A 280 -16.77 37.40 -2.52
C THR A 280 -17.31 37.24 -1.11
N THR A 281 -18.63 37.42 -0.95
CA THR A 281 -19.37 37.11 0.28
C THR A 281 -20.05 35.74 0.18
N ASP A 282 -20.50 35.20 1.32
CA ASP A 282 -21.31 33.97 1.35
C ASP A 282 -22.53 34.07 0.43
N GLU A 283 -23.19 35.23 0.42
CA GLU A 283 -24.37 35.49 -0.39
C GLU A 283 -24.02 35.56 -1.89
N ASP A 284 -22.89 36.18 -2.26
CA ASP A 284 -22.45 36.24 -3.66
C ASP A 284 -22.26 34.84 -4.25
N VAL A 285 -21.67 33.94 -3.47
CA VAL A 285 -21.43 32.54 -3.88
C VAL A 285 -22.75 31.78 -4.02
N ILE A 286 -23.64 31.90 -3.04
CA ILE A 286 -24.97 31.25 -3.06
C ILE A 286 -25.78 31.74 -4.27
N GLN A 287 -25.84 33.06 -4.49
CA GLN A 287 -26.54 33.65 -5.62
C GLN A 287 -25.92 33.28 -6.96
N SER A 288 -24.59 33.18 -7.03
CA SER A 288 -23.90 32.71 -8.23
C SER A 288 -24.30 31.29 -8.62
N TYR A 289 -24.41 30.37 -7.64
CA TYR A 289 -24.84 29.00 -7.89
C TYR A 289 -26.35 28.92 -8.23
N ARG A 290 -27.21 29.70 -7.56
CA ARG A 290 -28.64 29.78 -7.90
C ARG A 290 -28.88 30.26 -9.33
N ARG A 291 -28.16 31.29 -9.78
CA ARG A 291 -28.23 31.75 -11.18
C ARG A 291 -27.85 30.65 -12.17
N LEU A 292 -26.87 29.82 -11.83
CA LEU A 292 -26.51 28.66 -12.65
C LEU A 292 -27.63 27.61 -12.68
N ASP A 293 -28.28 27.35 -11.55
CA ASP A 293 -29.43 26.45 -11.45
C ASP A 293 -30.62 26.94 -12.28
N GLU A 294 -30.98 28.22 -12.18
CA GLU A 294 -32.03 28.85 -12.99
C GLU A 294 -31.71 28.78 -14.49
N ARG A 295 -30.45 29.04 -14.87
CA ARG A 295 -30.01 29.01 -16.27
C ARG A 295 -30.13 27.64 -16.90
N ARG A 296 -30.04 26.57 -16.12
CA ARG A 296 -30.21 25.19 -16.60
C ARG A 296 -31.53 24.98 -17.33
N ALA A 297 -32.62 25.60 -16.86
CA ALA A 297 -33.94 25.50 -17.50
C ALA A 297 -34.03 26.24 -18.85
N THR A 298 -33.12 27.19 -19.09
CA THR A 298 -33.14 28.07 -20.28
C THR A 298 -32.13 27.68 -21.37
N CYS A 299 -31.06 26.96 -21.02
CA CYS A 299 -30.04 26.52 -21.98
C CYS A 299 -30.58 25.42 -22.89
N ARG A 300 -30.42 25.58 -24.21
CA ARG A 300 -30.98 24.66 -25.21
C ARG A 300 -30.07 23.47 -25.50
N THR A 301 -28.78 23.58 -25.19
CA THR A 301 -27.77 22.54 -25.46
C THR A 301 -26.87 22.26 -24.26
N LYS A 302 -26.33 21.03 -24.18
CA LYS A 302 -25.35 20.65 -23.16
C LYS A 302 -24.05 21.48 -23.26
N ALA A 303 -23.64 21.86 -24.48
CA ALA A 303 -22.43 22.66 -24.71
C ALA A 303 -22.58 24.08 -24.12
N GLU A 304 -23.73 24.72 -24.36
CA GLU A 304 -24.06 26.03 -23.79
C GLU A 304 -24.03 25.99 -22.25
N PHE A 305 -24.64 24.99 -21.63
CA PHE A 305 -24.62 24.85 -20.17
C PHE A 305 -23.21 24.53 -19.62
N SER A 306 -22.38 23.80 -20.37
CA SER A 306 -20.99 23.55 -20.02
C SER A 306 -20.18 24.85 -19.96
N GLN A 307 -20.41 25.77 -20.91
CA GLN A 307 -19.77 27.10 -20.90
C GLN A 307 -20.19 27.92 -19.67
N TRP A 308 -21.46 27.89 -19.27
CA TRP A 308 -21.92 28.53 -18.03
C TRP A 308 -21.22 27.97 -16.78
N GLN A 309 -21.10 26.65 -16.68
CA GLN A 309 -20.36 26.00 -15.59
C GLN A 309 -18.89 26.42 -15.57
N GLN A 310 -18.24 26.48 -16.74
CA GLN A 310 -16.85 26.93 -16.85
C GLN A 310 -16.69 28.41 -16.45
N ALA A 311 -17.55 29.30 -16.95
CA ALA A 311 -17.50 30.73 -16.69
C ALA A 311 -17.77 31.08 -15.23
N THR A 312 -18.70 30.37 -14.58
CA THR A 312 -19.04 30.59 -13.17
C THR A 312 -18.07 29.93 -12.19
N GLY A 313 -17.31 28.92 -12.65
CA GLY A 313 -16.40 28.13 -11.81
C GLY A 313 -17.09 27.03 -11.01
N TRP A 314 -18.33 26.69 -11.35
CA TRP A 314 -19.15 25.71 -10.62
C TRP A 314 -19.34 24.42 -11.43
N THR A 315 -19.51 23.32 -10.71
CA THR A 315 -20.02 22.07 -11.26
C THR A 315 -21.45 21.92 -10.77
N TRP A 316 -22.42 22.01 -11.68
CA TRP A 316 -23.83 21.97 -11.29
C TRP A 316 -24.24 20.55 -10.88
N ASN A 317 -24.95 20.44 -9.76
CA ASN A 317 -25.51 19.20 -9.24
C ASN A 317 -26.77 19.52 -8.40
N PRO A 318 -27.88 18.77 -8.53
CA PRO A 318 -29.12 19.13 -7.83
C PRO A 318 -29.04 18.89 -6.31
N GLN A 319 -28.10 18.06 -5.85
CA GLN A 319 -27.85 17.78 -4.43
C GLN A 319 -26.72 18.65 -3.85
N ALA A 320 -26.42 19.79 -4.48
CA ALA A 320 -25.39 20.71 -3.99
C ALA A 320 -25.78 21.32 -2.64
N LEU A 321 -24.81 21.47 -1.73
CA LEU A 321 -24.99 22.16 -0.43
C LEU A 321 -25.56 23.57 -0.63
N LEU A 322 -25.14 24.25 -1.72
CA LEU A 322 -25.57 25.59 -2.10
C LEU A 322 -27.03 25.68 -2.55
N LEU A 323 -27.72 24.54 -2.77
CA LEU A 323 -29.14 24.45 -3.10
C LEU A 323 -29.98 23.82 -1.97
N ASN A 324 -29.37 23.39 -0.86
CA ASN A 324 -30.07 22.75 0.24
C ASN A 324 -30.92 23.75 1.03
N GLN A 325 -32.23 23.79 0.75
CA GLN A 325 -33.15 24.75 1.34
C GLN A 325 -33.26 24.64 2.87
N THR A 326 -33.19 23.42 3.41
CA THR A 326 -33.27 23.18 4.86
C THR A 326 -32.12 23.86 5.60
N LEU A 327 -30.89 23.67 5.12
CA LEU A 327 -29.68 24.23 5.73
C LEU A 327 -29.53 25.73 5.44
N LEU A 328 -29.96 26.19 4.26
CA LEU A 328 -29.98 27.61 3.90
C LEU A 328 -30.97 28.40 4.77
N ALA A 329 -32.19 27.89 4.98
CA ALA A 329 -33.19 28.53 5.83
C ALA A 329 -32.71 28.66 7.29
N LYS A 330 -31.88 27.72 7.74
CA LYS A 330 -31.24 27.74 9.07
C LYS A 330 -29.92 28.51 9.12
N ASN A 331 -29.54 29.19 8.03
CA ASN A 331 -28.30 29.97 7.92
C ASN A 331 -27.03 29.16 8.26
N GLN A 332 -27.01 27.87 7.90
CA GLN A 332 -25.91 26.95 8.19
C GLN A 332 -24.88 26.83 7.06
N VAL A 333 -25.28 27.09 5.81
CA VAL A 333 -24.36 27.03 4.65
C VAL A 333 -23.76 28.42 4.42
N LYS A 334 -22.47 28.56 4.71
CA LYS A 334 -21.71 29.82 4.57
C LYS A 334 -20.39 29.54 3.85
N PRO A 335 -20.42 29.42 2.51
CA PRO A 335 -19.31 28.89 1.73
C PRO A 335 -18.01 29.68 1.90
N VAL A 336 -18.03 31.01 1.88
CA VAL A 336 -16.82 31.83 2.05
C VAL A 336 -16.36 31.80 3.51
N SER A 337 -17.28 31.86 4.46
CA SER A 337 -16.94 31.87 5.89
C SER A 337 -16.41 30.53 6.38
N GLN A 338 -16.86 29.42 5.81
CA GLN A 338 -16.53 28.05 6.22
C GLN A 338 -15.37 27.44 5.44
N PHE A 339 -15.09 27.92 4.24
CA PHE A 339 -14.01 27.38 3.42
C PHE A 339 -12.64 27.70 4.04
N CYS A 340 -11.87 26.66 4.34
CA CYS A 340 -10.58 26.78 5.01
C CYS A 340 -9.53 25.94 4.27
N HIS A 341 -8.67 26.62 3.50
CA HIS A 341 -7.52 25.98 2.89
C HIS A 341 -6.58 25.40 3.96
N ASP A 342 -6.21 24.14 3.78
CA ASP A 342 -5.14 23.56 4.57
C ASP A 342 -3.77 24.07 4.11
N TRP A 343 -3.02 24.65 5.04
CA TRP A 343 -1.69 25.19 4.77
C TRP A 343 -0.65 24.09 4.57
N MET A 344 -0.86 22.86 5.06
CA MET A 344 0.06 21.75 4.80
C MET A 344 0.06 21.37 3.31
N HIS A 345 -1.12 21.20 2.69
CA HIS A 345 -1.24 20.92 1.26
C HIS A 345 -0.92 22.15 0.38
N GLY A 346 -1.24 23.36 0.85
CA GLY A 346 -0.98 24.61 0.16
C GLY A 346 0.51 24.99 0.12
N ILE A 347 1.22 24.85 1.25
CA ILE A 347 2.63 25.24 1.39
C ILE A 347 3.54 24.01 1.33
N LEU A 348 3.43 23.08 2.28
CA LEU A 348 4.41 22.00 2.45
C LEU A 348 4.34 20.91 1.37
N GLN A 349 3.19 20.70 0.74
CA GLN A 349 3.07 19.85 -0.46
C GLN A 349 2.88 20.68 -1.75
N GLY A 350 2.79 22.00 -1.60
CA GLY A 350 2.56 22.96 -2.67
C GLY A 350 3.80 23.80 -2.96
N THR A 351 3.83 25.04 -2.46
CA THR A 351 4.83 26.05 -2.83
C THR A 351 6.25 25.71 -2.34
N ALA A 352 6.38 25.26 -1.09
CA ALA A 352 7.67 25.02 -0.45
C ALA A 352 8.58 24.02 -1.17
N PRO A 353 8.12 22.83 -1.61
CA PRO A 353 8.99 21.91 -2.34
C PRO A 353 9.44 22.42 -3.72
N VAL A 354 8.69 23.34 -4.34
CA VAL A 354 9.10 23.99 -5.60
C VAL A 354 10.15 25.06 -5.32
N VAL A 355 9.94 25.93 -4.33
CA VAL A 355 10.92 26.94 -3.91
C VAL A 355 12.25 26.29 -3.52
N LEU A 356 12.21 25.20 -2.75
CA LEU A 356 13.40 24.46 -2.36
C LEU A 356 14.17 23.94 -3.58
N PHE A 357 13.47 23.28 -4.51
CA PHE A 357 14.11 22.72 -5.70
C PHE A 357 14.72 23.82 -6.59
N GLN A 358 13.95 24.87 -6.91
CA GLN A 358 14.39 25.95 -7.79
C GLN A 358 15.57 26.72 -7.20
N SER A 359 15.54 26.99 -5.90
CA SER A 359 16.67 27.63 -5.22
C SER A 359 17.92 26.76 -5.27
N PHE A 360 17.79 25.45 -5.07
CA PHE A 360 18.91 24.52 -5.17
C PHE A 360 19.44 24.39 -6.60
N GLN A 361 18.56 24.38 -7.60
CA GLN A 361 18.96 24.29 -8.99
C GLN A 361 19.80 25.53 -9.39
N ALA A 362 19.33 26.73 -9.03
CA ALA A 362 20.09 27.97 -9.27
C ALA A 362 21.45 27.97 -8.54
N ILE A 363 21.49 27.57 -7.27
CA ILE A 363 22.75 27.50 -6.51
C ILE A 363 23.70 26.44 -7.09
N SER A 364 23.16 25.35 -7.64
CA SER A 364 23.96 24.23 -8.17
C SER A 364 24.87 24.58 -9.34
N GLU A 365 24.59 25.70 -10.02
CA GLU A 365 25.44 26.25 -11.08
C GLU A 365 26.76 26.83 -10.57
N HIS A 366 26.81 27.19 -9.28
CA HIS A 366 27.98 27.83 -8.66
C HIS A 366 28.56 27.03 -7.48
N TYR A 367 27.75 26.19 -6.83
CA TYR A 367 28.14 25.40 -5.68
C TYR A 367 27.37 24.08 -5.69
N ASN A 368 28.05 22.94 -5.56
CA ASN A 368 27.42 21.61 -5.57
C ASN A 368 26.61 21.34 -4.27
N ILE A 369 25.49 22.06 -4.13
CA ILE A 369 24.63 22.05 -2.95
C ILE A 369 23.97 20.69 -2.75
N TRP A 370 23.64 19.99 -3.84
CA TRP A 370 22.99 18.68 -3.80
C TRP A 370 23.84 17.63 -3.09
N GLU A 371 25.15 17.58 -3.37
CA GLU A 371 26.09 16.67 -2.72
C GLU A 371 26.42 17.09 -1.29
N ALA A 372 26.52 18.40 -1.03
CA ALA A 372 26.88 18.94 0.28
C ALA A 372 25.81 18.69 1.36
N MET A 373 24.51 18.64 1.00
CA MET A 373 23.42 18.60 1.99
C MET A 373 23.34 17.30 2.80
N GLY A 374 23.62 16.15 2.17
CA GLY A 374 23.54 14.85 2.86
C GLY A 374 24.48 14.79 4.08
N PRO A 375 25.79 15.01 3.91
CA PRO A 375 26.75 15.11 5.01
C PRO A 375 26.41 16.23 6.00
N TYR A 376 25.99 17.40 5.50
CA TYR A 376 25.68 18.55 6.35
C TYR A 376 24.53 18.25 7.33
N ILE A 377 23.45 17.64 6.86
CA ILE A 377 22.31 17.28 7.71
C ILE A 377 22.70 16.26 8.80
N ARG A 378 23.65 15.35 8.52
CA ARG A 378 24.13 14.36 9.51
C ARG A 378 24.87 15.00 10.69
N MET A 379 25.35 16.24 10.55
CA MET A 379 25.98 16.97 11.65
C MET A 379 24.95 17.44 12.70
N TRP A 380 23.66 17.50 12.33
CA TRP A 380 22.60 18.00 13.20
C TRP A 380 21.87 16.88 13.93
N ASN A 381 21.63 17.11 15.22
CA ASN A 381 20.81 16.29 16.10
C ASN A 381 19.42 16.92 16.21
N PHE A 382 18.42 16.08 15.98
CA PHE A 382 17.02 16.47 16.04
C PHE A 382 16.37 15.98 17.33
N PRO A 383 15.31 16.64 17.82
CA PRO A 383 14.53 16.15 18.95
C PRO A 383 14.06 14.71 18.76
N GLY A 384 14.14 13.87 19.80
CA GLY A 384 13.82 12.44 19.73
C GLY A 384 12.42 12.14 19.19
N ALA A 385 11.46 13.03 19.45
CA ALA A 385 10.08 12.92 18.94
C ALA A 385 9.95 13.10 17.42
N SER A 386 10.91 13.78 16.77
CA SER A 386 10.84 14.11 15.33
C SER A 386 11.09 12.90 14.41
N LYS A 387 11.81 11.87 14.90
CA LYS A 387 12.24 10.69 14.12
C LYS A 387 12.93 11.05 12.78
N ALA A 388 13.71 12.14 12.76
CA ALA A 388 14.32 12.73 11.56
C ALA A 388 15.57 11.99 11.00
N GLY A 389 15.84 10.76 11.42
CA GLY A 389 17.06 10.03 11.04
C GLY A 389 17.21 9.74 9.54
N HIS A 390 16.10 9.79 8.77
CA HIS A 390 16.09 9.55 7.32
C HIS A 390 16.35 10.80 6.48
N LEU A 391 16.37 12.01 7.06
CA LEU A 391 16.39 13.26 6.30
C LEU A 391 17.64 13.42 5.43
N ALA A 392 18.81 13.01 5.92
CA ALA A 392 20.05 13.06 5.13
C ALA A 392 19.95 12.23 3.85
N GLY A 393 19.27 11.08 3.90
CA GLY A 393 19.05 10.22 2.74
C GLY A 393 18.07 10.78 1.72
N LEU A 394 17.46 11.95 1.95
CA LEU A 394 16.66 12.64 0.92
C LEU A 394 17.54 13.26 -0.18
N PHE A 395 18.84 13.40 0.07
CA PHE A 395 19.82 13.95 -0.89
C PHE A 395 20.65 12.87 -1.60
N ASP A 396 20.26 11.59 -1.47
CA ASP A 396 20.86 10.51 -2.24
C ASP A 396 20.69 10.75 -3.75
N THR A 397 21.71 10.42 -4.53
CA THR A 397 21.78 10.71 -5.98
C THR A 397 20.55 10.22 -6.76
N SER A 398 19.98 9.07 -6.38
CA SER A 398 18.76 8.51 -7.01
C SER A 398 17.52 9.38 -6.78
N LYS A 399 17.39 10.02 -5.61
CA LYS A 399 16.28 10.92 -5.30
C LYS A 399 16.47 12.29 -5.93
N VAL A 400 17.69 12.83 -5.90
CA VAL A 400 18.01 14.11 -6.56
C VAL A 400 17.70 14.05 -8.05
N ALA A 401 18.03 12.94 -8.73
CA ALA A 401 17.66 12.72 -10.13
C ALA A 401 16.14 12.81 -10.37
N LYS A 402 15.32 12.26 -9.45
CA LYS A 402 13.85 12.36 -9.50
C LYS A 402 13.35 13.80 -9.28
N TYR A 403 14.02 14.57 -8.41
CA TYR A 403 13.65 15.97 -8.18
C TYR A 403 13.91 16.81 -9.42
N LYS A 404 15.06 16.59 -10.07
CA LYS A 404 15.40 17.25 -11.33
C LYS A 404 14.41 16.93 -12.44
N SER A 405 14.01 15.68 -12.60
CA SER A 405 13.03 15.30 -13.64
C SER A 405 11.61 15.83 -13.40
N SER A 406 11.21 16.02 -12.14
CA SER A 406 9.89 16.57 -11.78
C SER A 406 9.89 18.07 -11.50
N GLN A 407 11.06 18.72 -11.60
CA GLN A 407 11.31 20.12 -11.21
C GLN A 407 10.73 20.52 -9.83
N LYS A 408 10.68 19.55 -8.91
CA LYS A 408 10.05 19.69 -7.59
C LYS A 408 10.69 18.75 -6.58
N PHE A 409 10.96 19.23 -5.38
CA PHE A 409 11.51 18.41 -4.31
C PHE A 409 10.41 17.50 -3.72
N SER A 410 10.52 16.17 -3.90
CA SER A 410 9.49 15.22 -3.45
C SER A 410 9.86 14.60 -2.09
N CYS A 411 9.09 14.93 -1.05
CA CYS A 411 9.22 14.37 0.31
C CYS A 411 7.88 14.47 1.08
N GLN A 412 7.83 13.97 2.32
CA GLN A 412 6.66 14.14 3.19
C GLN A 412 6.58 15.58 3.72
N ALA A 413 5.37 16.08 4.01
CA ALA A 413 5.21 17.44 4.56
C ALA A 413 5.99 17.67 5.86
N SER A 414 6.07 16.66 6.73
CA SER A 414 6.87 16.71 7.96
C SER A 414 8.37 16.77 7.71
N ASP A 415 8.86 16.23 6.58
CA ASP A 415 10.29 16.28 6.24
C ASP A 415 10.72 17.71 5.96
N LEU A 416 9.90 18.49 5.24
CA LEU A 416 10.18 19.90 4.97
C LEU A 416 10.26 20.74 6.24
N LEU A 417 9.40 20.47 7.24
CA LEU A 417 9.49 21.16 8.53
C LEU A 417 10.84 20.91 9.25
N GLY A 418 11.46 19.75 9.02
CA GLY A 418 12.80 19.43 9.53
C GLY A 418 13.93 19.99 8.68
N LEU A 419 13.79 20.00 7.35
CA LEU A 419 14.83 20.43 6.41
C LEU A 419 14.99 21.95 6.36
N TYR A 420 13.89 22.71 6.33
CA TYR A 420 13.91 24.16 6.10
C TYR A 420 14.80 24.93 7.09
N PRO A 421 14.75 24.68 8.41
CA PRO A 421 15.62 25.36 9.37
C PRO A 421 17.11 25.11 9.14
N ILE A 422 17.49 23.88 8.77
CA ILE A 422 18.89 23.50 8.54
C ILE A 422 19.41 24.09 7.23
N ILE A 423 18.62 24.00 6.17
CA ILE A 423 18.98 24.57 4.86
C ILE A 423 19.09 26.09 4.98
N ARG A 424 18.17 26.76 5.68
CA ARG A 424 18.29 28.20 5.98
C ARG A 424 19.61 28.53 6.67
N HIS A 425 20.00 27.75 7.68
CA HIS A 425 21.27 27.96 8.37
C HIS A 425 22.46 27.79 7.42
N PHE A 426 22.43 26.75 6.56
CA PHE A 426 23.44 26.55 5.53
C PHE A 426 23.53 27.75 4.57
N LEU A 427 22.41 28.21 4.04
CA LEU A 427 22.37 29.36 3.12
C LEU A 427 22.95 30.61 3.78
N HIS A 428 22.58 30.94 5.01
CA HIS A 428 23.12 32.10 5.73
C HIS A 428 24.61 31.99 6.06
N SER A 429 25.11 30.78 6.28
CA SER A 429 26.48 30.54 6.78
C SER A 429 27.49 30.31 5.68
N VAL A 430 27.04 29.83 4.51
CA VAL A 430 27.91 29.40 3.40
C VAL A 430 27.59 30.18 2.13
N VAL A 431 26.34 30.13 1.65
CA VAL A 431 25.98 30.62 0.31
C VAL A 431 25.87 32.14 0.27
N VAL A 432 25.06 32.74 1.14
CA VAL A 432 24.83 34.19 1.21
C VAL A 432 26.10 34.94 1.59
N SER A 433 26.93 34.38 2.48
CA SER A 433 28.24 34.96 2.83
C SER A 433 29.22 34.97 1.66
N SER A 434 29.03 34.10 0.68
CA SER A 434 29.84 34.02 -0.54
C SER A 434 29.28 34.86 -1.69
N GLY A 435 28.11 35.50 -1.52
CA GLY A 435 27.48 36.32 -2.55
C GLY A 435 26.86 35.54 -3.73
N ILE A 436 26.63 34.23 -3.57
CA ILE A 436 26.11 33.35 -4.62
C ILE A 436 24.57 33.42 -4.68
N CYS A 437 24.01 33.64 -5.87
CA CYS A 437 22.57 33.63 -6.18
C CYS A 437 21.68 34.31 -5.10
N PRO A 438 21.87 35.61 -4.82
CA PRO A 438 21.20 36.29 -3.71
C PRO A 438 19.66 36.27 -3.83
N GLU A 439 19.11 36.39 -5.04
CA GLU A 439 17.66 36.36 -5.28
C GLU A 439 17.07 34.98 -5.01
N ALA A 440 17.74 33.91 -5.44
CA ALA A 440 17.31 32.54 -5.16
C ALA A 440 17.37 32.21 -3.67
N CYS A 441 18.42 32.67 -2.98
CA CYS A 441 18.50 32.57 -1.53
C CYS A 441 17.36 33.33 -0.85
N GLN A 442 17.05 34.54 -1.31
CA GLN A 442 15.98 35.36 -0.73
C GLN A 442 14.59 34.73 -0.92
N ALA A 443 14.33 34.09 -2.07
CA ALA A 443 13.10 33.33 -2.30
C ALA A 443 12.93 32.19 -1.28
N PHE A 444 14.01 31.41 -1.05
CA PHE A 444 14.01 30.36 -0.03
C PHE A 444 13.77 30.90 1.38
N LEU A 445 14.48 31.97 1.76
CA LEU A 445 14.40 32.57 3.10
C LEU A 445 12.99 33.15 3.39
N SER A 446 12.37 33.77 2.39
CA SER A 446 11.01 34.31 2.50
C SER A 446 9.98 33.19 2.66
N GLN A 447 10.12 32.10 1.90
CA GLN A 447 9.30 30.90 2.05
C GLN A 447 9.49 30.22 3.42
N ALA A 448 10.72 30.20 3.95
CA ALA A 448 11.02 29.70 5.30
C ALA A 448 10.34 30.56 6.39
N CYS A 449 10.35 31.89 6.24
CA CYS A 449 9.65 32.81 7.14
C CYS A 449 8.13 32.57 7.14
N LEU A 450 7.53 32.35 5.96
CA LEU A 450 6.12 31.99 5.84
C LEU A 450 5.80 30.68 6.57
N ILE A 451 6.62 29.63 6.39
CA ILE A 451 6.46 28.33 7.06
C ILE A 451 6.53 28.49 8.58
N ASP A 452 7.52 29.24 9.08
CA ASP A 452 7.67 29.48 10.51
C ASP A 452 6.44 30.18 11.10
N GLN A 453 5.85 31.13 10.37
CA GLN A 453 4.62 31.81 10.79
C GLN A 453 3.39 30.89 10.81
N VAL A 454 3.10 30.16 9.73
CA VAL A 454 1.90 29.31 9.66
C VAL A 454 1.95 28.12 10.61
N HIS A 455 3.16 27.68 10.99
CA HIS A 455 3.37 26.58 11.91
C HIS A 455 3.62 27.09 13.35
N GLN A 456 4.87 27.41 13.68
CA GLN A 456 5.28 27.79 15.04
C GLN A 456 4.67 29.13 15.48
N GLY A 457 4.56 30.09 14.56
CA GLY A 457 4.01 31.40 14.88
C GLY A 457 2.53 31.36 15.26
N VAL A 458 1.71 30.59 14.55
CA VAL A 458 0.29 30.38 14.87
C VAL A 458 0.11 29.54 16.14
N MET A 459 0.83 28.42 16.28
CA MET A 459 0.75 27.55 17.45
C MET A 459 0.98 28.29 18.78
N TYR A 460 1.81 29.33 18.76
CA TYR A 460 2.19 30.10 19.96
C TYR A 460 1.62 31.52 19.98
N GLY A 461 0.68 31.83 19.08
CA GLY A 461 0.02 33.15 19.02
C GLY A 461 0.95 34.33 18.73
N ALA A 462 2.11 34.09 18.09
CA ALA A 462 3.06 35.12 17.69
C ALA A 462 2.72 35.73 16.32
N THR A 463 2.06 34.97 15.46
CA THR A 463 1.66 35.41 14.12
C THR A 463 0.37 36.24 14.17
N THR A 464 0.39 37.37 13.48
CA THR A 464 -0.78 38.25 13.29
C THR A 464 -1.24 38.19 11.84
N ARG A 465 -2.47 38.62 11.57
CA ARG A 465 -2.97 38.78 10.19
C ARG A 465 -2.01 39.62 9.34
N ALA A 466 -1.54 40.75 9.87
CA ALA A 466 -0.67 41.67 9.14
C ALA A 466 0.73 41.08 8.88
N SER A 467 1.31 40.38 9.85
CA SER A 467 2.64 39.74 9.68
C SER A 467 2.58 38.57 8.71
N LEU A 468 1.49 37.79 8.74
CA LEU A 468 1.30 36.66 7.85
C LEU A 468 1.05 37.10 6.41
N LEU A 469 0.22 38.14 6.21
CA LEU A 469 -0.01 38.69 4.88
C LEU A 469 1.30 39.19 4.26
N ARG A 470 2.10 39.93 5.03
CA ARG A 470 3.41 40.39 4.56
C ARG A 470 4.30 39.23 4.13
N ALA A 471 4.40 38.17 4.94
CA ALA A 471 5.21 37.01 4.60
C ALA A 471 4.68 36.24 3.37
N ALA A 472 3.35 36.17 3.19
CA ALA A 472 2.76 35.57 2.00
C ALA A 472 3.12 36.38 0.74
N GLU A 473 2.88 37.70 0.75
CA GLU A 473 3.22 38.58 -0.37
C GLU A 473 4.73 38.61 -0.67
N GLU A 474 5.57 38.69 0.36
CA GLU A 474 7.03 38.67 0.23
C GLU A 474 7.52 37.33 -0.35
N SER A 475 6.92 36.19 0.03
CA SER A 475 7.27 34.89 -0.56
C SER A 475 6.89 34.78 -2.04
N ILE A 476 5.80 35.41 -2.46
CA ILE A 476 5.38 35.45 -3.87
C ILE A 476 6.31 36.38 -4.66
N GLU A 477 6.56 37.59 -4.14
CA GLU A 477 7.38 38.62 -4.78
C GLU A 477 8.83 38.17 -4.96
N THR A 478 9.46 37.62 -3.93
CA THR A 478 10.86 37.17 -4.00
C THR A 478 11.04 35.97 -4.91
N PHE A 479 10.05 35.08 -5.01
CA PHE A 479 10.06 33.99 -5.99
C PHE A 479 10.02 34.52 -7.43
N GLN A 480 9.23 35.57 -7.70
CA GLN A 480 9.20 36.20 -9.03
C GLN A 480 10.51 36.94 -9.34
N GLN A 481 11.08 37.64 -8.36
CA GLN A 481 12.35 38.36 -8.51
C GLN A 481 13.53 37.41 -8.80
N ALA A 482 13.49 36.18 -8.27
CA ALA A 482 14.47 35.15 -8.58
C ALA A 482 14.42 34.66 -10.03
N ASN A 483 13.36 34.99 -10.78
CA ASN A 483 13.19 34.71 -12.21
C ASN A 483 13.49 33.26 -12.60
N PHE A 484 13.01 32.31 -11.78
CA PHE A 484 13.12 30.89 -12.08
C PHE A 484 12.33 30.53 -13.36
N ASP A 485 12.79 29.51 -14.08
CA ASP A 485 12.14 29.01 -15.31
C ASP A 485 10.88 28.16 -15.02
N VAL A 486 10.04 28.61 -14.07
CA VAL A 486 8.76 27.99 -13.71
C VAL A 486 7.74 29.07 -13.34
N PRO A 487 6.54 29.06 -13.93
CA PRO A 487 5.50 30.04 -13.60
C PRO A 487 4.94 29.83 -12.18
N LEU A 488 4.36 30.90 -11.62
CA LEU A 488 3.57 30.78 -10.39
C LEU A 488 2.40 29.82 -10.62
N MET A 489 2.21 28.85 -9.73
CA MET A 489 1.03 27.98 -9.75
C MET A 489 -0.05 28.46 -8.80
N ARG A 490 -1.29 27.98 -9.03
CA ARG A 490 -2.52 28.39 -8.31
C ARG A 490 -2.39 28.38 -6.78
N LYS A 491 -1.55 27.51 -6.20
CA LYS A 491 -1.34 27.43 -4.75
C LYS A 491 -0.72 28.70 -4.13
N TRP A 492 0.03 29.50 -4.90
CA TRP A 492 0.54 30.80 -4.41
C TRP A 492 -0.63 31.76 -4.11
N HIS A 493 -1.71 31.70 -4.89
CA HIS A 493 -2.92 32.48 -4.63
C HIS A 493 -3.56 32.13 -3.27
N TRP A 494 -3.57 30.84 -2.89
CA TRP A 494 -4.17 30.40 -1.63
C TRP A 494 -3.48 31.01 -0.41
N LEU A 495 -2.17 31.31 -0.52
CA LEU A 495 -1.40 31.92 0.57
C LEU A 495 -1.95 33.29 0.97
N LEU A 496 -2.55 34.02 0.02
CA LEU A 496 -3.15 35.33 0.27
C LEU A 496 -4.41 35.25 1.15
N HIS A 497 -5.06 34.08 1.24
CA HIS A 497 -6.27 33.88 2.06
C HIS A 497 -5.98 33.39 3.48
N LEU A 498 -4.80 32.81 3.74
CA LEU A 498 -4.41 32.34 5.07
C LEU A 498 -4.49 33.43 6.16
N PRO A 499 -4.10 34.70 5.92
CA PRO A 499 -4.27 35.77 6.89
C PRO A 499 -5.71 35.98 7.37
N ASP A 500 -6.68 35.93 6.45
CA ASP A 500 -8.09 36.13 6.79
C ASP A 500 -8.67 34.94 7.57
N ILE A 501 -8.25 33.71 7.23
CA ILE A 501 -8.61 32.50 7.98
C ILE A 501 -8.08 32.62 9.41
N LEU A 502 -6.82 33.03 9.58
CA LEU A 502 -6.22 33.26 10.90
C LEU A 502 -6.99 34.33 11.68
N GLN A 503 -7.36 35.44 11.05
CA GLN A 503 -8.15 36.50 11.71
C GLN A 503 -9.53 36.00 12.14
N ARG A 504 -10.19 35.20 11.29
CA ARG A 504 -11.56 34.71 11.51
C ARG A 504 -11.65 33.67 12.61
N HIS A 505 -10.69 32.74 12.66
CA HIS A 505 -10.73 31.58 13.57
C HIS A 505 -9.72 31.66 14.72
N GLY A 506 -8.75 32.57 14.66
CA GLY A 506 -7.66 32.67 15.62
C GLY A 506 -6.70 31.48 15.60
N CYS A 507 -6.77 30.63 14.57
CA CYS A 507 -5.87 29.51 14.32
C CYS A 507 -5.87 29.15 12.82
N LEU A 508 -4.89 28.34 12.40
CA LEU A 508 -4.83 27.73 11.07
C LEU A 508 -4.80 26.20 11.25
N PRO A 509 -5.96 25.52 11.27
CA PRO A 509 -5.98 24.07 11.39
C PRO A 509 -5.28 23.42 10.19
N SER A 510 -4.58 22.31 10.45
CA SER A 510 -3.91 21.53 9.41
C SER A 510 -4.38 20.08 9.39
N THR A 511 -4.15 19.41 8.27
CA THR A 511 -4.59 18.03 8.06
C THR A 511 -3.60 16.99 8.56
N PHE A 512 -2.45 17.38 9.13
CA PHE A 512 -1.44 16.46 9.70
C PHE A 512 -2.04 15.43 10.65
N THR A 513 -2.96 15.85 11.53
CA THR A 513 -3.58 14.94 12.50
C THR A 513 -4.58 14.01 11.82
N SER A 514 -5.41 14.56 10.93
CA SER A 514 -6.39 13.78 10.17
C SER A 514 -5.71 12.72 9.29
N GLU A 515 -4.61 13.06 8.63
CA GLU A 515 -3.80 12.09 7.85
C GLU A 515 -3.19 10.98 8.72
N ARG A 516 -2.79 11.28 9.97
CA ARG A 516 -2.35 10.22 10.89
C ARG A 516 -3.52 9.34 11.29
N LYS A 517 -4.69 9.92 11.58
CA LYS A 517 -5.92 9.18 11.85
C LYS A 517 -6.30 8.24 10.70
N HIS A 518 -6.05 8.63 9.44
CA HIS A 518 -6.26 7.78 8.27
C HIS A 518 -5.50 6.45 8.36
N LYS A 519 -4.28 6.46 8.92
CA LYS A 519 -3.45 5.26 9.09
C LYS A 519 -4.10 4.28 10.07
N THR A 520 -4.66 4.81 11.16
CA THR A 520 -5.39 4.02 12.17
C THR A 520 -6.62 3.36 11.56
N ILE A 521 -7.44 4.10 10.82
CA ILE A 521 -8.64 3.55 10.15
C ILE A 521 -8.25 2.57 9.04
N SER A 522 -7.21 2.88 8.26
CA SER A 522 -6.69 2.01 7.20
C SER A 522 -6.26 0.64 7.73
N ALA A 523 -5.77 0.55 8.97
CA ALA A 523 -5.41 -0.71 9.60
C ALA A 523 -6.63 -1.62 9.82
N PHE A 524 -7.80 -1.06 10.17
CA PHE A 524 -9.06 -1.79 10.24
C PHE A 524 -9.57 -2.17 8.85
N ALA A 525 -9.65 -1.19 7.94
CA ALA A 525 -10.15 -1.38 6.57
C ALA A 525 -9.36 -2.44 5.78
N THR A 526 -8.04 -2.49 5.94
CA THR A 526 -7.18 -3.48 5.28
C THR A 526 -7.50 -4.92 5.72
N ARG A 527 -7.92 -5.11 6.97
CA ARG A 527 -8.23 -6.42 7.55
C ARG A 527 -9.65 -6.90 7.23
N LEU A 528 -10.54 -6.00 6.83
CA LEU A 528 -11.91 -6.34 6.43
C LEU A 528 -11.92 -7.01 5.05
N GLN A 529 -12.17 -8.32 5.04
CA GLN A 529 -12.23 -9.12 3.81
C GLN A 529 -13.64 -9.21 3.21
N LYS A 530 -14.69 -9.09 4.03
CA LYS A 530 -16.09 -9.10 3.57
C LYS A 530 -16.53 -7.69 3.22
N THR A 531 -16.87 -7.45 1.95
CA THR A 531 -17.20 -6.11 1.42
C THR A 531 -18.69 -5.84 1.25
N ALA A 532 -19.57 -6.80 1.56
CA ALA A 532 -21.02 -6.66 1.37
C ALA A 532 -21.66 -5.59 2.27
N ALA A 533 -21.14 -5.42 3.49
CA ALA A 533 -21.58 -4.42 4.45
C ALA A 533 -20.35 -3.70 5.02
N PHE A 534 -19.48 -3.23 4.13
CA PHE A 534 -18.15 -2.73 4.49
C PHE A 534 -18.23 -1.51 5.39
N GLU A 535 -19.07 -0.54 5.01
CA GLU A 535 -19.26 0.75 5.64
C GLU A 535 -19.63 0.59 7.12
N ILE A 536 -20.74 -0.10 7.40
CA ILE A 536 -21.22 -0.34 8.76
C ILE A 536 -20.24 -1.19 9.59
N HIS A 537 -19.60 -2.21 9.03
CA HIS A 537 -18.64 -3.02 9.78
C HIS A 537 -17.37 -2.24 10.14
N LEU A 538 -16.88 -1.41 9.23
CA LEU A 538 -15.72 -0.56 9.48
C LEU A 538 -16.06 0.50 10.52
N LEU A 539 -17.18 1.20 10.34
CA LEU A 539 -17.65 2.22 11.27
C LEU A 539 -17.84 1.63 12.68
N ASN A 540 -18.47 0.46 12.81
CA ASN A 540 -18.64 -0.22 14.10
C ASN A 540 -17.31 -0.49 14.83
N GLN A 541 -16.28 -0.95 14.11
CA GLN A 541 -14.98 -1.24 14.71
C GLN A 541 -14.25 0.03 15.16
N VAL A 542 -14.31 1.08 14.33
CA VAL A 542 -13.67 2.37 14.62
C VAL A 542 -14.36 3.03 15.81
N LEU A 543 -15.69 3.20 15.78
CA LEU A 543 -16.43 3.88 16.85
C LEU A 543 -16.27 3.18 18.20
N ALA A 544 -16.37 1.85 18.24
CA ALA A 544 -16.20 1.11 19.50
C ALA A 544 -14.80 1.30 20.09
N THR A 545 -13.76 1.33 19.24
CA THR A 545 -12.39 1.58 19.67
C THR A 545 -12.23 3.01 20.17
N GLU A 546 -12.73 4.00 19.43
CA GLU A 546 -12.67 5.43 19.80
C GLU A 546 -13.39 5.69 21.14
N ILE A 547 -14.60 5.15 21.32
CA ILE A 547 -15.37 5.29 22.58
C ILE A 547 -14.58 4.68 23.74
N THR A 548 -14.03 3.48 23.56
CA THR A 548 -13.26 2.81 24.62
C THR A 548 -12.02 3.63 24.99
N THR A 549 -11.31 4.18 24.01
CA THR A 549 -10.13 5.02 24.27
C THR A 549 -10.51 6.35 24.96
N LEU A 550 -11.55 7.03 24.49
CA LEU A 550 -11.96 8.34 25.00
C LEU A 550 -12.55 8.32 26.42
N THR A 551 -13.04 7.15 26.85
CA THR A 551 -13.59 6.92 28.19
C THR A 551 -12.55 6.41 29.19
N GLN A 552 -11.34 6.06 28.74
CA GLN A 552 -10.23 5.78 29.65
C GLN A 552 -9.84 7.03 30.45
N ALA A 553 -9.35 6.86 31.68
CA ALA A 553 -8.85 7.95 32.48
C ALA A 553 -7.45 8.38 32.02
N GLY A 554 -7.14 9.68 32.12
CA GLY A 554 -5.79 10.21 31.93
C GLY A 554 -5.27 10.28 30.48
N LEU A 555 -6.14 10.15 29.47
CA LEU A 555 -5.75 10.30 28.05
C LEU A 555 -5.34 11.75 27.72
N PHE A 556 -6.01 12.73 28.33
CA PHE A 556 -5.76 14.16 28.15
C PHE A 556 -5.27 14.82 29.45
N PRO A 557 -4.02 14.58 29.87
CA PRO A 557 -3.55 15.01 31.18
C PRO A 557 -3.44 16.55 31.30
N ASP A 558 -3.69 17.04 32.51
CA ASP A 558 -3.69 18.46 32.88
C ASP A 558 -2.30 19.02 33.14
N SER A 559 -1.35 18.15 33.47
CA SER A 559 0.04 18.45 33.77
C SER A 559 0.96 17.56 32.96
N CYS A 560 2.24 17.91 32.91
CA CYS A 560 3.23 17.06 32.27
C CYS A 560 3.25 15.66 32.91
N GLN A 561 3.57 14.62 32.14
CA GLN A 561 3.58 13.23 32.62
C GLN A 561 4.83 12.48 32.17
N LEU A 562 5.32 11.59 33.03
CA LEU A 562 6.34 10.61 32.65
C LEU A 562 5.75 9.55 31.72
N VAL A 563 6.47 9.23 30.65
CA VAL A 563 6.08 8.15 29.73
C VAL A 563 6.84 6.88 30.11
N LYS A 564 6.11 5.83 30.51
CA LYS A 564 6.66 4.55 30.98
C LYS A 564 7.65 4.73 32.14
N PRO A 565 7.20 5.30 33.27
CA PRO A 565 8.06 5.55 34.43
C PRO A 565 8.64 4.25 35.00
N LYS A 566 9.86 4.32 35.51
CA LYS A 566 10.58 3.18 36.13
C LYS A 566 11.24 3.64 37.43
N LYS A 567 11.55 2.69 38.32
CA LYS A 567 12.39 2.97 39.49
C LYS A 567 13.81 3.38 39.05
N PRO A 568 14.45 4.35 39.71
CA PRO A 568 15.82 4.75 39.41
C PRO A 568 16.78 3.59 39.61
N ASN A 569 17.81 3.52 38.77
CA ASN A 569 18.90 2.57 38.97
C ASN A 569 19.79 2.98 40.17
N LYS A 570 20.71 2.11 40.61
CA LYS A 570 21.58 2.40 41.78
C LYS A 570 22.33 3.72 41.68
N HIS A 571 22.84 4.08 40.50
CA HIS A 571 23.59 5.31 40.27
C HIS A 571 22.68 6.55 40.30
N GLN A 572 21.53 6.47 39.65
CA GLN A 572 20.52 7.53 39.69
C GLN A 572 19.99 7.75 41.10
N LEU A 573 19.74 6.67 41.85
CA LEU A 573 19.28 6.74 43.24
C LEU A 573 20.36 7.39 44.14
N GLN A 574 21.63 7.01 43.96
CA GLN A 574 22.74 7.63 44.68
C GLN A 574 22.89 9.12 44.35
N PHE A 575 22.71 9.51 43.08
CA PHE A 575 22.71 10.91 42.67
C PHE A 575 21.51 11.68 43.25
N LEU A 576 20.29 11.13 43.15
CA LEU A 576 19.08 11.77 43.66
C LEU A 576 19.14 12.01 45.17
N ASN A 577 19.67 11.06 45.94
CA ASN A 577 19.86 11.20 47.39
C ASN A 577 20.82 12.34 47.77
N GLN A 578 21.56 12.95 46.83
CA GLN A 578 22.36 14.15 47.10
C GLN A 578 21.53 15.44 47.09
N PHE A 579 20.31 15.40 46.55
CA PHE A 579 19.43 16.57 46.35
C PHE A 579 18.16 16.54 47.22
N VAL A 580 17.95 15.47 47.98
CA VAL A 580 16.78 15.32 48.87
C VAL A 580 17.22 14.87 50.26
N ASP A 581 16.62 15.46 51.30
CA ASP A 581 16.92 15.13 52.70
C ASP A 581 16.33 13.77 53.14
N CYS A 582 15.49 13.17 52.30
CA CYS A 582 14.86 11.86 52.50
C CYS A 582 15.33 10.83 51.46
N SER A 583 14.99 9.55 51.68
CA SER A 583 15.32 8.51 50.70
C SER A 583 14.53 8.70 49.39
N ALA A 584 15.23 8.87 48.26
CA ALA A 584 14.61 8.93 46.93
C ALA A 584 14.11 7.55 46.43
N THR A 585 13.83 6.60 47.32
CA THR A 585 13.42 5.23 46.97
C THR A 585 12.05 5.15 46.31
N GLU A 586 11.20 6.15 46.54
CA GLU A 586 9.88 6.30 45.92
C GLU A 586 9.93 7.07 44.59
N ALA A 587 11.10 7.56 44.18
CA ALA A 587 11.25 8.29 42.92
C ALA A 587 10.91 7.40 41.72
N MET A 588 10.29 8.02 40.71
CA MET A 588 10.08 7.44 39.40
C MET A 588 10.80 8.27 38.34
N VAL A 589 11.55 7.61 37.46
CA VAL A 589 12.30 8.25 36.38
C VAL A 589 11.82 7.78 35.02
N ALA A 590 11.93 8.65 34.02
CA ALA A 590 11.68 8.31 32.62
C ALA A 590 12.67 9.00 31.68
N SER A 591 12.90 8.37 30.54
CA SER A 591 13.66 8.98 29.43
C SER A 591 12.79 9.86 28.54
N ILE A 592 11.48 9.90 28.77
CA ILE A 592 10.53 10.68 27.97
C ILE A 592 9.52 11.31 28.92
N ALA A 593 9.30 12.62 28.75
CA ALA A 593 8.18 13.35 29.34
C ALA A 593 7.21 13.80 28.25
N ARG A 594 5.92 13.72 28.53
CA ARG A 594 4.87 14.32 27.72
C ARG A 594 4.46 15.63 28.35
N LEU A 595 4.47 16.72 27.58
CA LEU A 595 4.07 18.03 28.09
C LEU A 595 2.54 18.14 28.18
N ALA A 596 2.06 18.97 29.11
CA ALA A 596 0.62 19.26 29.26
C ALA A 596 -0.01 19.83 27.97
N ARG A 597 0.79 20.58 27.18
CA ARG A 597 0.37 21.14 25.89
C ARG A 597 0.45 20.16 24.72
N GLY A 598 0.83 18.91 24.98
CA GLY A 598 1.17 17.93 23.96
C GLY A 598 2.65 18.04 23.53
N GLY A 599 3.10 17.03 22.78
CA GLY A 599 4.52 16.87 22.46
C GLY A 599 5.29 16.06 23.51
N ALA A 600 6.38 15.44 23.08
CA ALA A 600 7.24 14.63 23.93
C ALA A 600 8.66 15.19 23.91
N ILE A 601 9.27 15.30 25.09
CA ILE A 601 10.67 15.63 25.28
C ILE A 601 11.38 14.35 25.68
N HIS A 602 12.48 14.06 25.01
CA HIS A 602 13.30 12.88 25.22
C HIS A 602 14.58 13.24 25.97
N ALA A 603 15.15 12.27 26.67
CA ALA A 603 16.52 12.33 27.13
C ALA A 603 17.45 12.61 25.94
N ASN A 604 18.45 13.45 26.18
CA ASN A 604 19.38 14.06 25.25
C ASN A 604 18.84 15.18 24.35
N ASP A 605 17.53 15.49 24.39
CA ASP A 605 17.02 16.68 23.71
C ASP A 605 17.58 17.95 24.36
N VAL A 606 17.94 18.94 23.55
CA VAL A 606 18.25 20.29 24.06
C VAL A 606 16.96 21.08 24.08
N VAL A 607 16.59 21.62 25.23
CA VAL A 607 15.29 22.27 25.45
C VAL A 607 15.46 23.69 25.91
N VAL A 608 14.50 24.54 25.57
CA VAL A 608 14.34 25.87 26.18
C VAL A 608 13.37 25.73 27.35
N PHE A 609 13.71 26.34 28.47
CA PHE A 609 12.87 26.37 29.66
C PHE A 609 12.87 27.76 30.32
N HIS A 610 11.83 28.07 31.07
CA HIS A 610 11.78 29.30 31.86
C HIS A 610 12.39 29.10 33.25
N GLN A 611 13.07 30.16 33.73
CA GLN A 611 13.44 30.32 35.12
C GLN A 611 12.30 30.98 35.91
N GLU A 612 12.35 30.91 37.23
CA GLU A 612 11.33 31.48 38.12
C GLU A 612 11.17 33.00 37.96
N ASP A 613 12.23 33.69 37.55
CA ASP A 613 12.24 35.13 37.25
C ASP A 613 11.64 35.49 35.87
N GLY A 614 11.17 34.50 35.12
CA GLY A 614 10.57 34.66 33.79
C GLY A 614 11.58 34.84 32.64
N ARG A 615 12.89 34.76 32.90
CA ARG A 615 13.90 34.62 31.83
C ARG A 615 13.83 33.22 31.24
N TRP A 616 14.32 33.06 30.01
CA TRP A 616 14.47 31.75 29.39
C TRP A 616 15.94 31.34 29.46
N ASP A 617 16.14 30.04 29.50
CA ASP A 617 17.44 29.39 29.49
C ASP A 617 17.36 28.11 28.65
N MET A 618 18.49 27.44 28.46
CA MET A 618 18.55 26.20 27.69
C MET A 618 19.46 25.15 28.32
N GLY A 619 19.15 23.89 28.04
CA GLY A 619 19.95 22.79 28.55
C GLY A 619 19.60 21.47 27.88
N GLN A 620 20.55 20.54 27.93
CA GLN A 620 20.35 19.18 27.47
C GLN A 620 19.67 18.34 28.56
N VAL A 621 18.56 17.70 28.22
CA VAL A 621 17.82 16.82 29.13
C VAL A 621 18.63 15.56 29.40
N LEU A 622 18.82 15.23 30.67
CA LEU A 622 19.45 13.96 31.09
C LEU A 622 18.39 12.90 31.36
N PHE A 623 17.42 13.21 32.23
CA PHE A 623 16.23 12.38 32.48
C PHE A 623 15.13 13.19 33.18
N HIS A 624 13.92 12.62 33.18
CA HIS A 624 12.75 13.17 33.87
C HIS A 624 12.47 12.40 35.17
N LEU A 625 11.95 13.09 36.17
CA LEU A 625 11.75 12.61 37.54
C LEU A 625 10.36 12.99 38.05
N GLU A 626 9.75 12.09 38.82
CA GLU A 626 8.61 12.34 39.69
C GLU A 626 8.94 11.83 41.10
N LEU A 627 8.80 12.69 42.11
CA LEU A 627 9.05 12.37 43.52
C LEU A 627 8.06 13.14 44.39
N GLY A 628 7.31 12.44 45.26
CA GLY A 628 6.35 13.09 46.16
C GLY A 628 5.20 13.84 45.44
N GLY A 629 4.96 13.54 44.16
CA GLY A 629 4.01 14.26 43.30
C GLY A 629 4.62 15.43 42.51
N ASP A 630 5.82 15.87 42.86
CA ASP A 630 6.56 16.90 42.13
C ASP A 630 7.23 16.31 40.89
N LYS A 631 7.09 17.01 39.76
CA LYS A 631 7.62 16.58 38.45
C LYS A 631 8.73 17.51 37.99
N ALA A 632 9.93 16.96 37.86
CA ALA A 632 11.12 17.71 37.48
C ALA A 632 11.86 17.05 36.32
N THR A 633 12.75 17.81 35.70
CA THR A 633 13.66 17.35 34.64
C THR A 633 15.07 17.77 35.01
N LEU A 634 15.99 16.81 35.04
CA LEU A 634 17.41 17.12 35.21
C LEU A 634 17.96 17.59 33.86
N VAL A 635 18.52 18.79 33.83
CA VAL A 635 19.14 19.38 32.64
C VAL A 635 20.60 19.71 32.88
N GLN A 636 21.44 19.49 31.88
CA GLN A 636 22.78 20.04 31.78
C GLN A 636 22.71 21.39 31.07
N ARG A 637 23.11 22.47 31.73
CA ARG A 637 22.91 23.84 31.24
C ARG A 637 23.83 24.19 30.08
N TRP A 638 23.28 24.85 29.07
CA TRP A 638 24.02 25.34 27.91
C TRP A 638 23.93 26.87 27.89
N ARG A 639 25.06 27.57 27.86
CA ARG A 639 25.08 29.05 27.90
C ARG A 639 25.31 29.62 26.50
N PRO A 640 24.41 30.49 25.99
CA PRO A 640 24.63 31.17 24.72
C PRO A 640 25.86 32.08 24.80
N THR A 641 26.82 31.87 23.91
CA THR A 641 28.00 32.73 23.74
C THR A 641 27.78 33.77 22.66
N GLU A 642 27.02 33.42 21.62
CA GLU A 642 26.67 34.30 20.50
C GLU A 642 25.23 34.02 20.06
N THR A 643 24.41 35.05 19.86
CA THR A 643 23.02 34.89 19.38
C THR A 643 22.79 35.70 18.12
N GLN A 644 22.58 35.02 16.99
CA GLN A 644 22.34 35.62 15.68
C GLN A 644 20.84 35.55 15.34
N LYS A 645 20.05 36.54 15.78
CA LYS A 645 18.59 36.53 15.58
C LYS A 645 18.16 36.62 14.12
N THR A 646 18.90 37.35 13.29
CA THR A 646 18.61 37.49 11.85
C THR A 646 18.88 36.20 11.08
N LYS A 647 19.98 35.51 11.42
CA LYS A 647 20.37 34.20 10.85
C LYS A 647 19.75 33.00 11.58
N GLN A 648 19.04 33.27 12.69
CA GLN A 648 18.22 32.35 13.46
C GLN A 648 18.97 31.16 14.08
N PHE A 649 20.16 31.42 14.62
CA PHE A 649 20.92 30.43 15.40
C PHE A 649 21.63 31.08 16.60
N ALA A 650 22.07 30.26 17.55
CA ALA A 650 22.94 30.67 18.63
C ALA A 650 24.08 29.67 18.82
N LYS A 651 25.29 30.16 19.09
CA LYS A 651 26.41 29.35 19.58
C LYS A 651 26.35 29.28 21.09
N CYS A 652 26.65 28.11 21.64
CA CYS A 652 26.49 27.81 23.05
C CYS A 652 27.73 27.10 23.59
N SER A 653 28.16 27.46 24.79
CA SER A 653 29.10 26.68 25.59
C SER A 653 28.34 25.65 26.43
N ILE A 654 28.71 24.37 26.30
CA ILE A 654 28.19 23.26 27.10
C ILE A 654 28.89 23.32 28.46
N THR A 655 28.12 23.53 29.53
CA THR A 655 28.67 23.60 30.89
C THR A 655 28.55 22.25 31.61
N ASN A 656 29.31 22.07 32.69
CA ASN A 656 29.12 20.93 33.60
C ASN A 656 28.02 21.18 34.65
N GLU A 657 27.36 22.34 34.59
CA GLU A 657 26.30 22.70 35.53
C GLU A 657 25.05 21.85 35.25
N GLN A 658 24.63 21.08 36.23
CA GLN A 658 23.40 20.29 36.19
C GLN A 658 22.42 20.82 37.23
N GLY A 659 21.14 20.84 36.90
CA GLY A 659 20.10 21.30 37.81
C GLY A 659 18.74 20.73 37.45
N PHE A 660 17.88 20.62 38.45
CA PHE A 660 16.48 20.26 38.24
C PHE A 660 15.68 21.49 37.85
N VAL A 661 14.88 21.35 36.80
CA VAL A 661 13.88 22.33 36.39
C VAL A 661 12.51 21.70 36.48
N SER A 662 11.49 22.50 36.82
CA SER A 662 10.10 22.02 36.77
C SER A 662 9.78 21.52 35.37
N MET A 663 9.11 20.36 35.28
CA MET A 663 8.70 19.82 33.98
C MET A 663 7.73 20.77 33.25
N ASP A 664 6.93 21.54 33.98
CA ASP A 664 6.01 22.53 33.44
C ASP A 664 6.70 23.79 32.91
N SER A 665 7.98 24.02 33.26
CA SER A 665 8.76 25.15 32.72
C SER A 665 9.39 24.84 31.36
N LEU A 666 9.38 23.57 30.92
CA LEU A 666 9.87 23.15 29.62
C LEU A 666 8.97 23.68 28.50
N LEU A 667 9.57 24.37 27.53
CA LEU A 667 8.83 24.98 26.43
C LEU A 667 8.84 24.10 25.19
N TYR A 668 10.04 23.81 24.67
CA TYR A 668 10.19 23.01 23.44
C TYR A 668 11.63 22.55 23.23
N PRO A 669 11.83 21.44 22.49
CA PRO A 669 13.14 20.96 22.09
C PRO A 669 13.67 21.70 20.85
N MET A 670 15.00 21.75 20.71
CA MET A 670 15.74 22.43 19.66
C MET A 670 16.56 21.46 18.81
N VAL A 671 16.80 21.85 17.56
CA VAL A 671 17.77 21.19 16.67
C VAL A 671 19.16 21.77 16.96
N TYR A 672 20.16 20.91 17.12
CA TYR A 672 21.51 21.35 17.51
C TYR A 672 22.62 20.55 16.81
N SER A 673 23.81 21.14 16.69
CA SER A 673 25.03 20.48 16.22
C SER A 673 26.14 20.71 17.24
N LYS A 674 26.82 19.66 17.69
CA LYS A 674 27.99 19.79 18.58
C LYS A 674 29.23 19.99 17.71
N THR A 675 29.93 21.09 17.90
CA THR A 675 31.20 21.38 17.20
C THR A 675 32.37 20.74 17.94
N THR A 676 32.32 20.77 19.28
CA THR A 676 33.26 20.11 20.18
C THR A 676 32.50 19.55 21.39
N GLU A 677 33.18 18.86 22.29
CA GLU A 677 32.59 18.42 23.57
C GLU A 677 32.12 19.60 24.46
N ARG A 678 32.60 20.82 24.21
CA ARG A 678 32.28 22.02 24.99
C ARG A 678 31.51 23.09 24.22
N GLU A 679 31.32 22.94 22.91
CA GLU A 679 30.69 23.95 22.07
C GLU A 679 29.64 23.33 21.14
N ALA A 680 28.51 24.02 21.02
CA ALA A 680 27.42 23.61 20.14
C ALA A 680 26.76 24.81 19.47
N THR A 681 26.09 24.55 18.35
CA THR A 681 25.20 25.49 17.67
C THR A 681 23.76 24.99 17.78
N VAL A 682 22.83 25.86 18.14
CA VAL A 682 21.39 25.57 18.21
C VAL A 682 20.63 26.43 17.21
N LEU A 683 19.62 25.87 16.57
CA LEU A 683 18.71 26.62 15.70
C LEU A 683 17.61 27.28 16.54
N LEU A 684 17.45 28.59 16.37
CA LEU A 684 16.46 29.36 17.12
C LEU A 684 15.07 29.17 16.49
N PRO A 685 14.06 28.76 17.27
CA PRO A 685 12.70 28.67 16.78
C PRO A 685 12.04 30.06 16.72
N TYR A 686 10.94 30.18 15.98
CA TYR A 686 10.29 31.45 15.61
C TYR A 686 10.05 32.38 16.79
N GLN A 687 9.66 31.81 17.93
CA GLN A 687 9.30 32.52 19.14
C GLN A 687 10.48 33.28 19.77
N LEU A 688 11.72 32.81 19.58
CA LEU A 688 12.90 33.46 20.18
C LEU A 688 13.45 34.62 19.36
N TYR A 689 13.26 34.58 18.03
CA TYR A 689 13.81 35.60 17.15
C TYR A 689 12.78 36.64 16.67
N HIS A 690 11.47 36.36 16.78
CA HIS A 690 10.42 37.32 16.42
C HIS A 690 10.42 38.56 17.34
N ARG A 691 10.31 39.76 16.75
CA ARG A 691 10.59 41.07 17.41
C ARG A 691 9.55 41.57 18.44
N SER A 692 8.56 40.78 18.86
CA SER A 692 7.50 41.29 19.76
C SER A 692 7.71 40.93 21.24
N CYS A 693 7.99 41.96 22.07
CA CYS A 693 7.95 41.89 23.54
C CYS A 693 6.59 41.45 24.15
N LEU A 694 5.57 41.19 23.32
CA LEU A 694 4.23 40.73 23.73
C LEU A 694 4.21 39.32 24.34
N TRP A 695 5.25 38.51 24.08
CA TRP A 695 5.36 37.13 24.58
C TRP A 695 5.31 37.01 26.11
N ARG A 696 5.80 38.04 26.83
CA ARG A 696 5.74 38.11 28.30
C ARG A 696 4.31 38.17 28.87
N ARG A 697 3.32 38.65 28.11
CA ARG A 697 1.93 38.83 28.59
C ARG A 697 1.02 37.62 28.33
N ALA A 698 1.25 36.88 27.25
CA ALA A 698 0.36 35.77 26.84
C ALA A 698 0.52 34.53 27.74
N ILE A 699 1.77 34.17 28.07
CA ILE A 699 2.06 33.07 29.00
C ILE A 699 1.59 33.42 30.42
N TRP A 700 1.85 34.63 30.88
CA TRP A 700 1.40 35.12 32.19
C TRP A 700 -0.13 35.12 32.34
N LYS A 701 -0.88 35.52 31.30
CA LYS A 701 -2.36 35.45 31.35
C LYS A 701 -2.91 34.02 31.32
N SER A 702 -2.24 33.07 30.67
CA SER A 702 -2.68 31.67 30.63
C SER A 702 -2.37 30.89 31.92
N LEU A 703 -1.34 31.30 32.67
CA LEU A 703 -0.93 30.67 33.94
C LEU A 703 -1.71 31.19 35.15
N LEU A 704 -2.45 32.30 35.02
CA LEU A 704 -3.15 32.98 36.12
C LEU A 704 -4.61 32.55 36.34
N VAL A 705 -5.01 31.35 35.90
CA VAL A 705 -6.41 30.87 36.10
C VAL A 705 -6.61 30.13 37.43
N ASP A 706 -5.57 29.92 38.25
CA ASP A 706 -5.74 29.19 39.51
C ASP A 706 -5.15 29.92 40.74
N ASP A 707 -5.87 30.95 41.20
CA ASP A 707 -5.60 31.65 42.46
C ASP A 707 -5.82 30.76 43.71
N LYS A 708 -6.27 29.51 43.54
CA LYS A 708 -6.45 28.53 44.63
C LYS A 708 -5.21 27.69 44.92
N VAL A 709 -4.32 27.49 43.96
CA VAL A 709 -3.10 26.67 44.17
C VAL A 709 -2.07 27.38 45.07
N ARG A 710 -2.14 28.71 45.14
CA ARG A 710 -1.25 29.51 46.01
C ARG A 710 -1.48 29.34 47.51
N ARG A 711 -2.62 28.78 47.94
CA ARG A 711 -2.98 28.65 49.37
C ARG A 711 -2.72 27.28 49.99
N SER A 712 -2.28 26.29 49.21
CA SER A 712 -1.99 24.93 49.70
C SER A 712 -0.51 24.59 49.82
N TYR A 713 0.41 25.48 49.41
CA TYR A 713 1.85 25.33 49.67
C TYR A 713 2.20 25.78 51.09
N GLY A 714 1.76 24.99 52.06
CA GLY A 714 2.25 25.02 53.44
C GLY A 714 3.14 23.82 53.70
N ARG A 715 4.44 24.09 53.93
CA ARG A 715 5.47 23.19 54.49
C ARG A 715 5.99 22.05 53.60
N LEU A 716 7.02 22.39 52.82
CA LEU A 716 8.28 21.66 52.77
C LEU A 716 9.40 22.71 52.72
N GLN A 717 10.04 22.94 53.88
CA GLN A 717 11.21 23.80 53.98
C GLN A 717 12.40 23.08 53.34
N LEU A 718 12.71 23.43 52.09
CA LEU A 718 14.09 23.36 51.61
C LEU A 718 14.77 24.63 52.13
N GLN A 719 15.71 24.45 53.04
CA GLN A 719 16.43 25.55 53.67
C GLN A 719 17.22 26.36 52.63
N ASP A 720 17.20 27.66 52.88
CA ASP A 720 17.92 28.73 52.20
C ASP A 720 19.37 28.38 51.86
N ALA A 721 19.72 28.53 50.59
CA ALA A 721 21.07 28.84 50.16
C ALA A 721 21.01 29.99 49.13
N GLU A 722 20.70 31.18 49.63
CA GLU A 722 21.01 32.43 48.92
C GLU A 722 22.52 32.54 48.69
N ALA A 723 22.84 33.11 47.51
CA ALA A 723 24.01 33.92 47.26
C ALA A 723 25.41 33.32 47.51
N SER A 724 25.99 32.75 46.45
CA SER A 724 27.44 32.87 46.20
C SER A 724 27.67 33.32 44.75
N TRP A 725 27.31 34.58 44.47
CA TRP A 725 27.83 35.35 43.34
C TRP A 725 28.93 36.28 43.87
N LEU A 726 30.19 36.06 43.49
CA LEU A 726 31.27 37.04 43.21
C LEU A 726 32.67 36.46 43.46
N MET A 727 33.60 36.90 42.59
CA MET A 727 35.08 36.73 42.59
C MET A 727 35.60 35.40 41.98
N SER A 728 36.57 35.37 41.07
CA SER A 728 37.66 36.32 40.80
C SER A 728 37.92 36.53 39.30
N ALA A 729 38.29 37.76 38.96
CA ALA A 729 38.99 38.10 37.74
C ALA A 729 40.48 37.75 37.90
N GLU A 730 41.10 37.21 36.86
CA GLU A 730 42.53 37.44 36.60
C GLU A 730 42.82 37.24 35.10
N CYS A 731 43.04 38.36 34.42
CA CYS A 731 43.74 38.43 33.14
C CYS A 731 45.18 37.92 33.31
N ARG A 732 45.66 37.11 32.36
CA ARG A 732 47.05 37.20 31.84
C ARG A 732 47.19 36.47 30.51
N ASN A 733 47.52 37.26 29.49
CA ASN A 733 48.26 37.00 28.24
C ASN A 733 48.65 35.56 27.94
N TRP A 734 48.36 35.07 26.73
CA TRP A 734 49.36 34.50 25.80
C TRP A 734 48.87 34.70 24.35
N ASN A 735 49.45 35.70 23.68
CA ASN A 735 49.60 35.69 22.22
C ASN A 735 50.54 34.54 21.86
N GLN A 736 50.16 33.65 20.96
CA GLN A 736 51.05 33.08 19.94
C GLN A 736 50.32 32.17 18.94
N ALA A 737 50.45 32.55 17.67
CA ALA A 737 50.53 31.75 16.45
C ALA A 737 49.45 30.68 16.16
N ILE A 738 48.65 31.03 15.14
CA ILE A 738 47.94 30.15 14.22
C ILE A 738 48.95 29.24 13.48
N PRO A 739 48.67 27.94 13.33
CA PRO A 739 49.03 27.20 12.13
C PRO A 739 47.76 26.77 11.38
N SER A 740 47.76 27.03 10.07
CA SER A 740 46.73 26.64 9.12
C SER A 740 46.53 25.12 9.08
N CYS A 741 45.27 24.66 9.14
CA CYS A 741 44.90 23.28 8.80
C CYS A 741 44.91 23.08 7.28
N THR A 742 46.08 23.11 6.66
CA THR A 742 46.29 22.72 5.25
C THR A 742 46.95 21.33 5.11
N ASP A 743 47.61 20.82 6.14
CA ASP A 743 48.40 19.57 6.04
C ASP A 743 47.62 18.24 6.20
N ALA A 744 46.31 18.30 6.42
CA ALA A 744 45.47 17.10 6.54
C ALA A 744 44.77 16.71 5.22
N LEU A 745 44.71 17.62 4.24
CA LEU A 745 44.04 17.40 2.95
C LEU A 745 45.01 16.92 1.86
N ASP A 746 46.28 17.34 1.90
CA ASP A 746 47.27 16.94 0.89
C ASP A 746 47.72 15.48 1.04
N LYS A 747 47.69 14.93 2.27
CA LYS A 747 48.05 13.52 2.53
C LYS A 747 46.97 12.50 2.17
N ILE A 748 45.74 12.97 1.92
CA ILE A 748 44.65 12.12 1.40
C ILE A 748 44.65 12.13 -0.13
N ALA A 749 45.16 13.20 -0.77
CA ALA A 749 45.32 13.29 -2.21
C ALA A 749 46.46 12.37 -2.73
N GLU A 750 47.60 12.29 -2.04
CA GLU A 750 48.72 11.42 -2.46
C GLU A 750 48.46 9.91 -2.26
N ALA A 751 47.48 9.52 -1.44
CA ALA A 751 47.13 8.11 -1.23
C ALA A 751 46.15 7.56 -2.29
N LEU A 752 45.63 8.40 -3.18
CA LEU A 752 44.70 8.04 -4.25
C LEU A 752 45.36 7.93 -5.64
N GLU A 753 46.65 8.24 -5.77
CA GLU A 753 47.37 8.28 -7.07
C GLU A 753 48.30 7.09 -7.35
N GLN A 754 48.35 6.05 -6.51
CA GLN A 754 49.13 4.83 -6.78
C GLN A 754 48.29 3.56 -6.70
N GLY A 755 47.61 3.27 -7.80
CA GLY A 755 46.97 1.98 -8.08
C GLY A 755 46.93 1.78 -9.59
N ASP A 756 47.95 1.08 -10.09
CA ASP A 756 48.27 0.87 -11.52
C ASP A 756 47.10 0.43 -12.40
N LEU A 757 47.09 1.04 -13.59
CA LEU A 757 46.36 0.66 -14.80
C LEU A 757 47.04 -0.55 -15.46
N ASP A 758 46.23 -1.49 -15.97
CA ASP A 758 46.27 -1.93 -17.37
C ASP A 758 45.37 -3.17 -17.58
N ASP A 759 44.23 -2.97 -18.24
CA ASP A 759 43.88 -3.76 -19.42
C ASP A 759 42.81 -3.02 -20.25
N ALA A 760 43.23 -2.59 -21.44
CA ALA A 760 42.43 -1.83 -22.37
C ALA A 760 41.54 -2.73 -23.22
N SER A 761 40.26 -2.36 -23.41
CA SER A 761 39.70 -2.08 -24.75
C SER A 761 38.19 -1.77 -24.70
N GLU A 762 37.87 -0.61 -25.30
CA GLU A 762 36.60 -0.21 -25.92
C GLU A 762 35.34 -0.11 -25.05
N GLN A 763 35.13 1.07 -24.45
CA GLN A 763 33.80 1.55 -24.04
C GLN A 763 33.65 3.01 -24.48
N GLY A 764 32.77 3.24 -25.44
CA GLY A 764 32.34 4.56 -25.89
C GLY A 764 31.39 5.21 -24.88
N ASP A 765 31.39 6.54 -24.90
CA ASP A 765 30.48 7.53 -24.30
C ASP A 765 29.27 6.98 -23.51
N LEU A 766 29.29 7.16 -22.18
CA LEU A 766 28.28 6.68 -21.22
C LEU A 766 27.35 7.79 -20.68
N ASP A 767 26.92 8.73 -21.53
CA ASP A 767 26.06 9.86 -21.11
C ASP A 767 24.65 9.89 -21.73
N ASP A 768 24.22 8.85 -22.46
CA ASP A 768 22.98 8.96 -23.27
C ASP A 768 22.03 7.76 -23.13
N VAL A 769 21.40 7.59 -21.95
CA VAL A 769 20.35 6.56 -21.77
C VAL A 769 18.99 7.21 -21.46
N PRO A 770 18.04 7.17 -22.41
CA PRO A 770 16.83 7.99 -22.34
C PRO A 770 15.81 7.52 -21.30
N ASN A 771 15.27 8.49 -20.56
CA ASN A 771 14.19 8.32 -19.57
C ASN A 771 12.82 8.11 -20.24
N LYS A 772 11.76 7.83 -19.47
CA LYS A 772 10.43 7.48 -20.03
C LYS A 772 9.81 8.58 -20.90
N PHE A 773 10.07 9.86 -20.60
CA PHE A 773 9.57 10.99 -21.37
C PHE A 773 10.37 11.16 -22.66
N GLU A 774 11.69 10.99 -22.61
CA GLU A 774 12.56 10.97 -23.79
C GLU A 774 12.22 9.81 -24.73
N ARG A 775 11.94 8.61 -24.19
CA ARG A 775 11.50 7.46 -24.99
C ARG A 775 10.15 7.69 -25.67
N MET A 776 9.24 8.42 -25.03
CA MET A 776 7.97 8.81 -25.63
C MET A 776 8.16 9.90 -26.71
N ALA A 777 9.03 10.87 -26.46
CA ALA A 777 9.29 11.98 -27.38
C ALA A 777 10.10 11.57 -28.63
N THR A 778 11.00 10.58 -28.49
CA THR A 778 11.88 10.09 -29.56
C THR A 778 11.35 8.87 -30.30
N GLY A 779 10.22 8.29 -29.88
CA GLY A 779 9.76 6.98 -30.37
C GLY A 779 10.67 5.82 -29.93
N GLY A 780 11.56 6.04 -28.95
CA GLY A 780 12.54 5.09 -28.41
C GLY A 780 11.95 3.90 -27.63
N HIS A 781 10.69 3.53 -27.88
CA HIS A 781 9.97 2.45 -27.21
C HIS A 781 10.67 1.08 -27.33
N LEU A 782 11.45 0.85 -28.40
CA LEU A 782 12.17 -0.41 -28.67
C LEU A 782 13.69 -0.35 -28.40
N GLN A 783 14.18 0.76 -27.84
CA GLN A 783 15.61 0.92 -27.54
C GLN A 783 16.04 0.04 -26.37
N VAL A 784 17.14 -0.71 -26.55
CA VAL A 784 17.67 -1.64 -25.54
C VAL A 784 18.52 -0.88 -24.53
N ASP A 785 18.19 -1.00 -23.25
CA ASP A 785 19.01 -0.51 -22.15
C ASP A 785 19.91 -1.65 -21.64
N TRP A 786 21.13 -1.75 -22.19
CA TRP A 786 22.06 -2.85 -21.94
C TRP A 786 22.47 -3.01 -20.47
N GLU A 787 22.41 -1.93 -19.68
CA GLU A 787 22.70 -1.96 -18.23
C GLU A 787 21.62 -2.71 -17.44
N LEU A 788 20.39 -2.82 -17.96
CA LEU A 788 19.27 -3.43 -17.26
C LEU A 788 18.94 -4.85 -17.73
N VAL A 789 19.66 -5.35 -18.74
CA VAL A 789 19.39 -6.67 -19.31
C VAL A 789 19.84 -7.77 -18.35
N ARG A 790 18.90 -8.25 -17.52
CA ARG A 790 19.11 -9.33 -16.56
C ARG A 790 18.11 -10.47 -16.73
N GLY A 791 18.61 -11.69 -16.80
CA GLY A 791 17.84 -12.92 -16.99
C GLY A 791 17.91 -13.84 -15.77
N LEU A 792 16.93 -14.74 -15.67
CA LEU A 792 16.92 -15.85 -14.73
C LEU A 792 16.59 -17.14 -15.49
N SER A 793 17.33 -18.22 -15.23
CA SER A 793 16.98 -19.54 -15.77
C SER A 793 15.55 -19.94 -15.38
N LEU A 794 14.77 -20.44 -16.33
CA LEU A 794 13.41 -20.94 -16.09
C LEU A 794 13.38 -21.93 -14.92
N ARG A 795 14.37 -22.84 -14.86
CA ARG A 795 14.50 -23.84 -13.81
C ARG A 795 14.70 -23.22 -12.43
N ASP A 796 15.54 -22.19 -12.32
CA ASP A 796 15.77 -21.49 -11.06
C ASP A 796 14.50 -20.82 -10.55
N SER A 797 13.64 -20.35 -11.45
CA SER A 797 12.31 -19.81 -11.08
C SER A 797 11.36 -20.88 -10.49
N LEU A 798 11.59 -22.17 -10.82
CA LEU A 798 10.76 -23.31 -10.39
C LEU A 798 11.33 -24.05 -9.17
N ARG A 799 12.57 -23.77 -8.75
CA ARG A 799 13.17 -24.36 -7.54
C ARG A 799 12.38 -24.02 -6.28
N CYS A 800 12.52 -24.85 -5.25
CA CYS A 800 11.78 -24.73 -3.99
C CYS A 800 10.25 -24.70 -4.18
N GLY A 801 9.72 -25.41 -5.20
CA GLY A 801 8.30 -25.47 -5.53
C GLY A 801 7.77 -24.21 -6.24
N GLY A 802 8.64 -23.42 -6.87
CA GLY A 802 8.26 -22.21 -7.59
C GLY A 802 7.73 -21.10 -6.68
N ARG A 803 8.18 -21.02 -5.43
CA ARG A 803 7.70 -20.03 -4.43
C ARG A 803 7.71 -18.58 -4.94
N MET A 804 8.62 -18.25 -5.85
CA MET A 804 8.68 -16.94 -6.52
C MET A 804 7.36 -16.56 -7.19
N TRP A 805 6.65 -17.54 -7.76
CA TRP A 805 5.42 -17.32 -8.51
C TRP A 805 4.17 -17.29 -7.62
N TRP A 806 4.23 -17.82 -6.38
CA TRP A 806 3.04 -18.09 -5.56
C TRP A 806 2.27 -16.83 -5.14
N ARG A 807 2.98 -15.71 -4.94
CA ARG A 807 2.40 -14.44 -4.50
C ARG A 807 2.81 -13.34 -5.47
N SER A 808 1.92 -12.37 -5.66
CA SER A 808 2.26 -11.17 -6.40
C SER A 808 3.45 -10.46 -5.72
N PRO A 809 4.39 -9.89 -6.50
CA PRO A 809 5.52 -9.13 -5.96
C PRO A 809 5.08 -7.99 -5.04
N ALA A 810 3.89 -7.42 -5.27
CA ALA A 810 3.30 -6.36 -4.47
C ALA A 810 2.96 -6.76 -3.01
N LEU A 811 2.99 -8.05 -2.69
CA LEU A 811 2.73 -8.61 -1.36
C LEU A 811 4.00 -9.07 -0.63
N LEU A 812 5.17 -8.89 -1.25
CA LEU A 812 6.48 -9.25 -0.69
C LEU A 812 7.12 -8.03 -0.04
N ASP A 813 7.86 -8.25 1.06
CA ASP A 813 8.67 -7.20 1.68
C ASP A 813 9.89 -6.84 0.82
N ASP A 814 10.52 -5.70 1.11
CA ASP A 814 11.65 -5.18 0.34
C ASP A 814 12.84 -6.14 0.34
N SER A 815 13.08 -6.83 1.46
CA SER A 815 14.14 -7.84 1.57
C SER A 815 13.90 -9.04 0.64
N ALA A 816 12.67 -9.54 0.55
CA ALA A 816 12.31 -10.66 -0.30
C ALA A 816 12.35 -10.27 -1.78
N ARG A 817 11.93 -9.03 -2.11
CA ARG A 817 12.02 -8.48 -3.47
C ARG A 817 13.47 -8.35 -3.94
N ALA A 818 14.35 -7.79 -3.10
CA ALA A 818 15.78 -7.70 -3.40
C ALA A 818 16.43 -9.10 -3.53
N ALA A 819 16.05 -10.05 -2.67
CA ALA A 819 16.56 -11.42 -2.74
C ALA A 819 16.14 -12.18 -4.01
N ILE A 820 14.99 -11.83 -4.61
CA ILE A 820 14.57 -12.38 -5.91
C ILE A 820 15.39 -11.76 -7.04
N TRP A 821 15.54 -10.44 -7.05
CA TRP A 821 16.34 -9.73 -8.05
C TRP A 821 17.81 -10.17 -8.06
N ASN A 822 18.40 -10.39 -6.88
CA ASN A 822 19.79 -10.88 -6.72
C ASN A 822 20.03 -12.28 -7.33
N LYS A 823 18.98 -13.04 -7.65
CA LYS A 823 19.11 -14.34 -8.35
C LYS A 823 19.26 -14.18 -9.86
N SER A 824 18.85 -13.04 -10.42
CA SER A 824 19.05 -12.74 -11.85
C SER A 824 20.50 -12.37 -12.13
N HIS A 825 20.95 -12.53 -13.36
CA HIS A 825 22.30 -12.19 -13.81
C HIS A 825 22.27 -11.48 -15.16
N HIS A 826 23.31 -10.74 -15.52
CA HIS A 826 23.37 -10.05 -16.81
C HIS A 826 23.41 -11.06 -17.96
N VAL A 827 22.61 -10.80 -18.99
CA VAL A 827 22.53 -11.63 -20.19
C VAL A 827 22.65 -10.78 -21.44
N LYS A 828 23.21 -11.33 -22.52
CA LYS A 828 23.28 -10.64 -23.83
C LYS A 828 21.97 -10.71 -24.62
N LYS A 829 21.11 -11.68 -24.31
CA LYS A 829 19.81 -11.92 -24.94
C LYS A 829 18.96 -12.84 -24.06
N PHE A 830 17.64 -12.81 -24.26
CA PHE A 830 16.74 -13.75 -23.60
C PHE A 830 16.39 -14.90 -24.54
N ASP A 831 16.45 -16.14 -24.04
CA ASP A 831 15.92 -17.29 -24.78
C ASP A 831 14.38 -17.25 -24.83
N MET A 832 13.76 -16.67 -23.80
CA MET A 832 12.31 -16.57 -23.67
C MET A 832 11.88 -15.35 -22.85
N PHE A 833 10.88 -14.62 -23.32
CA PHE A 833 10.18 -13.60 -22.54
C PHE A 833 8.87 -14.18 -22.01
N LEU A 834 8.70 -14.26 -20.69
CA LEU A 834 7.49 -14.81 -20.08
C LEU A 834 6.44 -13.71 -19.84
N SER A 835 5.56 -13.50 -20.81
CA SER A 835 4.44 -12.58 -20.69
C SER A 835 3.27 -13.23 -19.93
N HIS A 836 2.80 -12.59 -18.88
CA HIS A 836 1.79 -13.17 -18.00
C HIS A 836 1.04 -12.12 -17.15
N THR A 837 -0.02 -12.53 -16.44
CA THR A 837 -0.75 -11.68 -15.50
C THR A 837 -0.62 -12.14 -14.05
N TRP A 838 -0.31 -11.22 -13.13
CA TRP A 838 -0.29 -11.49 -11.68
C TRP A 838 -1.68 -11.66 -11.05
N LYS A 839 -2.77 -11.39 -11.79
CA LYS A 839 -4.15 -11.67 -11.34
C LYS A 839 -4.44 -13.18 -11.23
N THR A 840 -3.76 -13.99 -12.03
CA THR A 840 -3.97 -15.45 -12.06
C THR A 840 -3.10 -16.16 -11.03
N SER A 841 -3.65 -17.21 -10.41
CA SER A 841 -2.97 -18.01 -9.39
C SER A 841 -1.57 -18.43 -9.83
N GLY A 842 -0.59 -18.10 -8.99
CA GLY A 842 0.80 -18.47 -9.18
C GLY A 842 1.03 -19.97 -9.32
N ILE A 843 0.25 -20.78 -8.58
CA ILE A 843 0.36 -22.24 -8.57
C ILE A 843 0.05 -22.81 -9.97
N GLN A 844 -0.94 -22.24 -10.67
CA GLN A 844 -1.27 -22.70 -12.03
C GLN A 844 -0.11 -22.46 -13.00
N LYS A 845 0.58 -21.33 -12.88
CA LYS A 845 1.79 -21.04 -13.69
C LYS A 845 2.92 -22.00 -13.36
N VAL A 846 3.17 -22.26 -12.07
CA VAL A 846 4.20 -23.22 -11.65
C VAL A 846 3.92 -24.61 -12.20
N LEU A 847 2.68 -25.10 -12.06
CA LEU A 847 2.29 -26.41 -12.58
C LEU A 847 2.43 -26.48 -14.10
N ALA A 848 1.97 -25.46 -14.83
CA ALA A 848 2.09 -25.41 -16.28
C ALA A 848 3.56 -25.40 -16.73
N LEU A 849 4.37 -24.50 -16.18
CA LEU A 849 5.79 -24.38 -16.51
C LEU A 849 6.57 -25.64 -16.13
N LEU A 850 6.28 -26.25 -14.97
CA LEU A 850 6.91 -27.49 -14.52
C LEU A 850 6.63 -28.65 -15.47
N LEU A 851 5.40 -28.77 -15.99
CA LEU A 851 5.08 -29.80 -16.99
C LEU A 851 5.73 -29.50 -18.34
N GLN A 852 5.66 -28.24 -18.80
CA GLN A 852 6.28 -27.81 -20.07
C GLN A 852 7.79 -28.07 -20.11
N SER A 853 8.51 -27.77 -19.02
CA SER A 853 9.96 -27.99 -18.94
C SER A 853 10.34 -29.39 -18.47
N GLY A 854 9.48 -30.08 -17.72
CA GLY A 854 9.81 -31.29 -16.97
C GLY A 854 9.28 -32.61 -17.52
N TYR A 855 8.44 -32.61 -18.56
CA TYR A 855 7.82 -33.85 -19.06
C TYR A 855 8.85 -34.92 -19.48
N LYS A 856 10.01 -34.52 -20.03
CA LYS A 856 11.08 -35.47 -20.41
C LYS A 856 11.67 -36.17 -19.19
N SER A 857 11.96 -35.40 -18.14
CA SER A 857 12.45 -35.95 -16.87
C SER A 857 11.42 -36.84 -16.20
N LEU A 858 10.14 -36.46 -16.27
CA LEU A 858 9.02 -37.30 -15.83
C LEU A 858 9.01 -38.64 -16.57
N LEU A 859 9.00 -38.62 -17.91
CA LEU A 859 8.92 -39.84 -18.72
C LEU A 859 10.15 -40.75 -18.54
N LEU A 860 11.36 -40.17 -18.44
CA LEU A 860 12.59 -40.93 -18.19
C LEU A 860 12.57 -41.58 -16.80
N SER A 861 12.27 -40.81 -15.75
CA SER A 861 12.20 -41.33 -14.39
C SER A 861 11.13 -42.41 -14.27
N TRP A 862 9.95 -42.16 -14.86
CA TRP A 862 8.87 -43.14 -14.96
C TRP A 862 9.32 -44.42 -15.66
N PHE A 863 9.95 -44.31 -16.83
CA PHE A 863 10.39 -45.48 -17.61
C PHE A 863 11.35 -46.36 -16.80
N PHE A 864 12.42 -45.80 -16.24
CA PHE A 864 13.38 -46.58 -15.44
C PHE A 864 12.73 -47.18 -14.19
N GLY A 865 11.98 -46.39 -13.43
CA GLY A 865 11.37 -46.84 -12.18
C GLY A 865 10.30 -47.92 -12.38
N VAL A 866 9.47 -47.77 -13.41
CA VAL A 866 8.39 -48.72 -13.74
C VAL A 866 8.97 -50.01 -14.33
N ILE A 867 9.94 -49.94 -15.23
CA ILE A 867 10.55 -51.14 -15.83
C ILE A 867 11.28 -51.97 -14.76
N VAL A 868 12.10 -51.34 -13.91
CA VAL A 868 12.78 -52.05 -12.81
C VAL A 868 11.75 -52.70 -11.87
N THR A 869 10.69 -51.98 -11.51
CA THR A 869 9.65 -52.53 -10.63
C THR A 869 8.87 -53.66 -11.29
N ALA A 870 8.60 -53.56 -12.60
CA ALA A 870 7.94 -54.60 -13.38
C ALA A 870 8.81 -55.86 -13.50
N GLU A 871 10.12 -55.72 -13.69
CA GLU A 871 11.08 -56.84 -13.72
C GLU A 871 11.16 -57.56 -12.36
N LEU A 872 11.26 -56.80 -11.26
CA LEU A 872 11.26 -57.35 -9.91
C LEU A 872 9.93 -58.06 -9.57
N SER A 873 8.82 -57.56 -10.12
CA SER A 873 7.50 -58.21 -9.99
C SER A 873 7.41 -59.48 -10.85
N ALA A 874 7.93 -59.45 -12.08
CA ALA A 874 7.93 -60.58 -13.01
C ALA A 874 8.82 -61.73 -12.55
N THR A 875 9.88 -61.43 -11.80
CA THR A 875 10.78 -62.42 -11.17
C THR A 875 10.33 -62.83 -9.75
N ALA A 876 9.14 -62.39 -9.32
CA ALA A 876 8.57 -62.64 -8.00
C ALA A 876 9.48 -62.25 -6.81
N ARG A 877 10.39 -61.29 -7.01
CA ARG A 877 11.25 -60.72 -5.94
C ARG A 877 10.51 -59.70 -5.07
N LEU A 878 9.38 -59.17 -5.56
CA LEU A 878 8.46 -58.34 -4.79
C LEU A 878 7.25 -59.17 -4.31
N PRO A 879 6.66 -58.85 -3.14
CA PRO A 879 5.46 -59.56 -2.65
C PRO A 879 4.28 -59.39 -3.61
N LEU A 880 3.56 -60.46 -3.96
CA LEU A 880 2.40 -60.40 -4.86
C LEU A 880 1.10 -60.76 -4.11
N PRO A 881 0.55 -59.86 -3.27
CA PRO A 881 -0.55 -60.17 -2.36
C PRO A 881 -1.92 -60.31 -3.05
N TRP A 882 -2.07 -59.89 -4.30
CA TRP A 882 -3.36 -59.85 -5.01
C TRP A 882 -3.57 -61.09 -5.85
N LYS A 883 -4.77 -61.69 -5.78
CA LYS A 883 -5.17 -62.87 -6.55
C LYS A 883 -6.36 -62.52 -7.43
N PHE A 884 -6.30 -62.89 -8.70
CA PHE A 884 -7.38 -62.64 -9.65
C PHE A 884 -7.31 -63.63 -10.82
N ASP A 885 -8.45 -63.90 -11.43
CA ASP A 885 -8.54 -64.84 -12.54
C ASP A 885 -8.36 -64.14 -13.89
N VAL A 886 -7.58 -64.76 -14.77
CA VAL A 886 -7.30 -64.26 -16.11
C VAL A 886 -7.64 -65.33 -17.14
N GLU A 887 -8.40 -64.92 -18.15
CA GLU A 887 -8.76 -65.74 -19.30
C GLU A 887 -7.92 -65.35 -20.52
N LEU A 888 -7.19 -66.33 -21.07
CA LEU A 888 -6.28 -66.20 -22.21
C LEU A 888 -6.44 -67.40 -23.15
N VAL A 889 -5.86 -67.32 -24.35
CA VAL A 889 -5.94 -68.39 -25.38
C VAL A 889 -5.58 -69.76 -24.79
N GLY A 890 -6.60 -70.61 -24.60
CA GLY A 890 -6.44 -71.98 -24.08
C GLY A 890 -6.03 -72.08 -22.61
N MET A 891 -6.17 -71.00 -21.82
CA MET A 891 -5.76 -70.96 -20.42
C MET A 891 -6.72 -70.10 -19.58
N GLN A 892 -7.26 -70.68 -18.52
CA GLN A 892 -7.83 -69.95 -17.38
C GLN A 892 -6.88 -70.14 -16.19
N ALA A 893 -6.25 -69.05 -15.72
CA ALA A 893 -5.25 -69.11 -14.67
C ALA A 893 -5.53 -68.09 -13.57
N ASN A 894 -5.29 -68.50 -12.31
CA ASN A 894 -5.28 -67.61 -11.16
C ASN A 894 -3.90 -66.95 -11.06
N CYS A 895 -3.83 -65.65 -11.30
CA CYS A 895 -2.58 -64.90 -11.35
C CYS A 895 -2.34 -64.10 -10.06
N LEU A 896 -1.07 -64.01 -9.65
CA LEU A 896 -0.65 -63.18 -8.50
C LEU A 896 -0.11 -61.84 -8.99
N ALA A 897 -0.58 -60.73 -8.42
CA ALA A 897 -0.06 -59.38 -8.69
C ALA A 897 0.17 -58.58 -7.40
N GLY A 898 0.76 -57.40 -7.54
CA GLY A 898 0.93 -56.45 -6.46
C GLY A 898 0.78 -55.00 -6.93
N PRO A 899 0.58 -54.05 -6.00
CA PRO A 899 0.40 -52.63 -6.32
C PRO A 899 1.66 -51.94 -6.85
N TRP A 900 2.82 -52.61 -6.82
CA TRP A 900 4.12 -51.96 -6.89
C TRP A 900 4.37 -51.20 -8.18
N VAL A 901 4.03 -51.77 -9.34
CA VAL A 901 4.24 -51.12 -10.64
C VAL A 901 3.38 -49.86 -10.77
N LEU A 902 2.16 -49.87 -10.24
CA LEU A 902 1.27 -48.70 -10.22
C LEU A 902 1.75 -47.63 -9.23
N LEU A 903 2.21 -48.02 -8.03
CA LEU A 903 2.80 -47.11 -7.05
C LEU A 903 4.09 -46.49 -7.58
N ALA A 904 4.94 -47.29 -8.23
CA ALA A 904 6.15 -46.83 -8.90
C ALA A 904 5.81 -45.83 -10.01
N SER A 905 4.76 -46.08 -10.80
CA SER A 905 4.30 -45.13 -11.82
C SER A 905 3.99 -43.75 -11.24
N VAL A 906 3.25 -43.68 -10.12
CA VAL A 906 2.93 -42.40 -9.47
C VAL A 906 4.19 -41.77 -8.86
N PHE A 907 4.96 -42.56 -8.11
CA PHE A 907 6.15 -42.10 -7.40
C PHE A 907 7.22 -41.55 -8.35
N PHE A 908 7.61 -42.32 -9.37
CA PHE A 908 8.66 -41.93 -10.31
C PHE A 908 8.21 -40.83 -11.27
N SER A 909 6.91 -40.73 -11.60
CA SER A 909 6.40 -39.56 -12.33
C SER A 909 6.55 -38.28 -11.52
N LEU A 910 6.16 -38.30 -10.24
CA LEU A 910 6.31 -37.16 -9.34
C LEU A 910 7.77 -36.83 -9.08
N LEU A 911 8.62 -37.84 -8.85
CA LEU A 911 10.05 -37.68 -8.64
C LEU A 911 10.72 -37.04 -9.84
N GLY A 912 10.49 -37.57 -11.06
CA GLY A 912 11.05 -37.02 -12.28
C GLY A 912 10.61 -35.57 -12.55
N LEU A 913 9.34 -35.26 -12.27
CA LEU A 913 8.81 -33.91 -12.42
C LEU A 913 9.40 -32.93 -11.39
N MET A 914 9.46 -33.32 -10.12
CA MET A 914 10.01 -32.50 -9.02
C MET A 914 11.54 -32.35 -9.11
N ALA A 915 12.24 -33.33 -9.67
CA ALA A 915 13.68 -33.26 -9.92
C ALA A 915 14.03 -32.39 -11.15
N SER A 916 13.10 -32.17 -12.08
CA SER A 916 13.36 -31.46 -13.33
C SER A 916 13.98 -30.04 -13.19
N PRO A 917 13.62 -29.21 -12.18
CA PRO A 917 14.28 -27.91 -11.96
C PRO A 917 15.75 -28.03 -11.51
N TYR A 918 16.20 -29.22 -11.10
CA TYR A 918 17.55 -29.51 -10.63
C TYR A 918 18.39 -30.27 -11.65
N LEU A 919 17.77 -30.91 -12.66
CA LEU A 919 18.45 -31.76 -13.65
C LEU A 919 18.73 -31.02 -14.96
N ARG A 920 19.94 -30.51 -15.19
CA ARG A 920 20.31 -29.83 -16.45
C ARG A 920 20.40 -30.80 -17.63
N TRP A 921 19.72 -30.47 -18.73
CA TRP A 921 19.88 -31.21 -19.98
C TRP A 921 21.02 -30.59 -20.82
N PRO A 922 21.94 -31.38 -21.38
CA PRO A 922 23.02 -30.85 -22.21
C PRO A 922 22.47 -29.98 -23.35
N GLY A 923 22.97 -28.75 -23.48
CA GLY A 923 22.58 -27.81 -24.54
C GLY A 923 21.29 -27.00 -24.29
N SER A 924 20.61 -27.17 -23.15
CA SER A 924 19.42 -26.36 -22.82
C SER A 924 19.83 -24.99 -22.28
N LYS A 925 19.74 -23.94 -23.09
CA LYS A 925 19.74 -22.55 -22.64
C LYS A 925 18.30 -22.13 -22.33
N ASP A 926 18.07 -21.56 -21.15
CA ASP A 926 16.73 -21.25 -20.65
C ASP A 926 16.69 -19.92 -19.87
N ASP A 927 17.53 -18.97 -20.25
CA ASP A 927 17.53 -17.64 -19.63
C ASP A 927 16.27 -16.89 -20.04
N CYS A 928 15.43 -16.62 -19.06
CA CYS A 928 14.13 -16.02 -19.25
C CYS A 928 14.11 -14.60 -18.70
N PHE A 929 13.36 -13.73 -19.38
CA PHE A 929 12.88 -12.49 -18.77
C PHE A 929 11.67 -12.81 -17.91
N ILE A 930 11.76 -12.46 -16.63
CA ILE A 930 10.66 -12.57 -15.65
C ILE A 930 10.60 -11.23 -14.91
N ASP A 931 9.53 -10.47 -15.09
CA ASP A 931 9.38 -9.10 -14.57
C ASP A 931 9.89 -8.90 -13.12
N VAL A 932 9.48 -9.75 -12.17
CA VAL A 932 9.90 -9.65 -10.76
C VAL A 932 11.39 -9.88 -10.50
N ALA A 933 12.05 -10.68 -11.35
CA ALA A 933 13.46 -11.03 -11.20
C ALA A 933 14.38 -10.17 -12.08
N SER A 934 13.91 -9.83 -13.28
CA SER A 934 14.65 -9.10 -14.31
C SER A 934 14.57 -7.58 -14.12
N ILE A 935 13.46 -7.04 -13.60
CA ILE A 935 13.32 -5.62 -13.26
C ILE A 935 13.61 -5.44 -11.77
N HIS A 936 14.41 -4.43 -11.44
CA HIS A 936 14.73 -4.10 -10.06
C HIS A 936 13.48 -3.64 -9.31
N GLN A 937 13.10 -4.30 -8.21
CA GLN A 937 11.81 -4.11 -7.55
C GLN A 937 11.83 -3.16 -6.34
N THR A 938 13.00 -2.71 -5.89
CA THR A 938 13.18 -1.85 -4.70
C THR A 938 13.69 -0.44 -5.03
N ASP A 939 14.64 -0.34 -5.96
CA ASP A 939 15.08 0.93 -6.57
C ASP A 939 14.06 1.42 -7.61
N ALA A 940 13.41 2.55 -7.32
CA ALA A 940 12.37 3.12 -8.15
C ALA A 940 12.88 3.60 -9.53
N LYS A 941 14.15 4.03 -9.67
CA LYS A 941 14.73 4.50 -10.94
C LYS A 941 15.02 3.33 -11.87
N LEU A 942 15.63 2.26 -11.34
CA LEU A 942 15.89 1.04 -12.10
C LEU A 942 14.59 0.28 -12.42
N MET A 943 13.61 0.35 -11.51
CA MET A 943 12.26 -0.18 -11.77
C MET A 943 11.58 0.55 -12.93
N GLU A 944 11.59 1.89 -12.90
CA GLU A 944 11.01 2.71 -13.95
C GLU A 944 11.69 2.49 -15.31
N ARG A 945 13.03 2.57 -15.35
CA ARG A 945 13.81 2.28 -16.58
C ARG A 945 13.52 0.86 -17.08
N GLY A 946 13.42 -0.11 -16.18
CA GLY A 946 13.09 -1.49 -16.53
C GLY A 946 11.68 -1.65 -17.11
N ILE A 947 10.68 -0.96 -16.56
CA ILE A 947 9.28 -1.02 -17.04
C ILE A 947 9.16 -0.36 -18.42
N TYR A 948 9.64 0.87 -18.60
CA TYR A 948 9.55 1.56 -19.88
C TYR A 948 10.59 1.07 -20.90
N GLY A 949 11.57 0.27 -20.47
CA GLY A 949 12.53 -0.46 -21.31
C GLY A 949 12.05 -1.84 -21.78
N ILE A 950 10.83 -2.28 -21.41
CA ILE A 950 10.28 -3.61 -21.79
C ILE A 950 10.33 -3.84 -23.30
N GLY A 951 10.04 -2.82 -24.13
CA GLY A 951 10.12 -2.96 -25.59
C GLY A 951 11.53 -3.31 -26.08
N GLY A 952 12.57 -2.78 -25.43
CA GLY A 952 13.96 -3.16 -25.66
C GLY A 952 14.25 -4.62 -25.26
N PHE A 953 13.75 -5.07 -24.10
CA PHE A 953 13.89 -6.47 -23.68
C PHE A 953 13.19 -7.45 -24.64
N LEU A 954 12.03 -7.07 -25.17
CA LEU A 954 11.31 -7.84 -26.19
C LEU A 954 12.09 -7.91 -27.51
N LYS A 955 12.75 -6.83 -27.92
CA LYS A 955 13.59 -6.80 -29.12
C LYS A 955 14.74 -7.82 -29.07
N ILE A 956 15.34 -8.05 -27.91
CA ILE A 956 16.45 -9.01 -27.73
C ILE A 956 16.00 -10.40 -27.26
N SER A 957 14.69 -10.67 -27.29
CA SER A 957 14.12 -11.96 -26.88
C SER A 957 13.89 -12.88 -28.08
N ARG A 958 14.42 -14.11 -28.02
CA ARG A 958 14.27 -15.10 -29.12
C ARG A 958 12.82 -15.60 -29.27
N GLU A 959 12.08 -15.67 -28.18
CA GLU A 959 10.69 -16.15 -28.15
C GLU A 959 9.87 -15.31 -27.15
N LEU A 960 8.69 -14.83 -27.55
CA LEU A 960 7.68 -14.33 -26.63
C LEU A 960 6.74 -15.48 -26.25
N ARG A 961 6.76 -15.90 -24.98
CA ARG A 961 5.85 -16.94 -24.49
C ARG A 961 4.74 -16.32 -23.64
N VAL A 962 3.51 -16.49 -24.12
CA VAL A 962 2.31 -15.91 -23.51
C VAL A 962 1.64 -16.94 -22.63
N LEU A 963 1.76 -16.79 -21.31
CA LEU A 963 1.07 -17.61 -20.31
C LEU A 963 -0.38 -17.11 -20.15
N TRP A 964 -1.23 -17.47 -21.11
CA TRP A 964 -2.58 -16.95 -21.19
C TRP A 964 -3.50 -17.51 -20.10
N SER A 965 -4.30 -16.62 -19.53
CA SER A 965 -5.39 -16.93 -18.59
C SER A 965 -6.51 -15.89 -18.72
N PRO A 966 -7.73 -16.17 -18.22
CA PRO A 966 -8.83 -15.22 -18.28
C PRO A 966 -8.42 -13.84 -17.73
N GLY A 967 -8.53 -12.80 -18.57
CA GLY A 967 -8.12 -11.44 -18.21
C GLY A 967 -6.74 -11.01 -18.71
N TYR A 968 -5.96 -11.88 -19.38
CA TYR A 968 -4.68 -11.49 -19.99
C TYR A 968 -4.85 -10.35 -21.00
N LEU A 969 -5.73 -10.51 -21.99
CA LEU A 969 -6.02 -9.50 -23.03
C LEU A 969 -6.77 -8.27 -22.50
N THR A 970 -7.16 -8.25 -21.22
CA THR A 970 -7.79 -7.08 -20.60
C THR A 970 -6.78 -6.11 -19.99
N ARG A 971 -5.47 -6.43 -19.99
CA ARG A 971 -4.42 -5.58 -19.41
C ARG A 971 -3.59 -4.92 -20.51
N LEU A 972 -3.45 -3.60 -20.39
CA LEU A 972 -2.78 -2.80 -21.43
C LEU A 972 -1.29 -3.15 -21.60
N TRP A 973 -0.55 -3.36 -20.51
CA TRP A 973 0.84 -3.80 -20.58
C TRP A 973 1.04 -5.16 -21.26
N CYS A 974 0.12 -6.12 -21.06
CA CYS A 974 0.19 -7.41 -21.75
C CYS A 974 -0.06 -7.25 -23.26
N VAL A 975 -0.95 -6.33 -23.64
CA VAL A 975 -1.23 -6.00 -25.04
C VAL A 975 -0.05 -5.26 -25.68
N PHE A 976 0.59 -4.35 -24.94
CA PHE A 976 1.82 -3.68 -25.35
C PHE A 976 2.93 -4.69 -25.65
N GLU A 977 3.12 -5.72 -24.82
CA GLU A 977 4.14 -6.75 -25.06
C GLU A 977 3.94 -7.49 -26.39
N LEU A 978 2.68 -7.80 -26.75
CA LEU A 978 2.34 -8.40 -28.04
C LEU A 978 2.65 -7.47 -29.21
N ALA A 979 2.25 -6.21 -29.10
CA ALA A 979 2.49 -5.18 -30.12
C ALA A 979 3.99 -4.95 -30.31
N ALA A 980 4.70 -4.66 -29.22
CA ALA A 980 6.12 -4.35 -29.20
C ALA A 980 6.97 -5.49 -29.73
N TYR A 981 6.66 -6.74 -29.34
CA TYR A 981 7.43 -7.89 -29.81
C TYR A 981 7.28 -8.12 -31.31
N ARG A 982 6.05 -8.03 -31.85
CA ARG A 982 5.83 -8.21 -33.29
C ARG A 982 6.45 -7.08 -34.10
N THR A 983 6.36 -5.84 -33.63
CA THR A 983 7.02 -4.71 -34.29
C THR A 983 8.55 -4.87 -34.28
N ALA A 984 9.13 -5.26 -33.14
CA ALA A 984 10.57 -5.43 -33.01
C ALA A 984 11.11 -6.67 -33.72
N ASN A 985 10.31 -7.73 -33.81
CA ASN A 985 10.65 -9.01 -34.42
C ASN A 985 9.52 -9.46 -35.35
N PRO A 986 9.47 -8.97 -36.60
CA PRO A 986 8.39 -9.30 -37.56
C PRO A 986 8.23 -10.81 -37.78
N ASP A 987 9.34 -11.54 -37.88
CA ASP A 987 9.39 -13.01 -38.01
C ASP A 987 9.64 -13.73 -36.66
N GLY A 988 9.53 -12.99 -35.56
CA GLY A 988 9.74 -13.50 -34.20
C GLY A 988 8.71 -14.54 -33.79
N LYS A 989 9.13 -15.49 -32.96
CA LYS A 989 8.27 -16.60 -32.52
C LYS A 989 7.41 -16.18 -31.31
N ILE A 990 6.09 -16.14 -31.49
CA ILE A 990 5.13 -15.97 -30.39
C ILE A 990 4.49 -17.31 -30.05
N THR A 991 4.83 -17.87 -28.89
CA THR A 991 4.23 -19.11 -28.39
C THR A 991 3.09 -18.79 -27.43
N LEU A 992 1.86 -19.10 -27.83
CA LEU A 992 0.72 -19.07 -26.92
C LEU A 992 0.71 -20.35 -26.07
N ALA A 993 0.80 -20.18 -24.75
CA ALA A 993 0.80 -21.27 -23.76
C ALA A 993 -0.35 -21.07 -22.74
N PRO A 994 -1.59 -21.45 -23.09
CA PRO A 994 -2.74 -21.26 -22.21
C PRO A 994 -2.67 -22.20 -21.00
N LEU A 995 -2.78 -21.63 -19.78
CA LEU A 995 -2.59 -22.39 -18.53
C LEU A 995 -3.59 -23.54 -18.34
N PHE A 996 -4.72 -23.53 -19.05
CA PHE A 996 -5.72 -24.59 -18.95
C PHE A 996 -5.29 -25.89 -19.64
N VAL A 997 -4.32 -25.85 -20.56
CA VAL A 997 -3.87 -27.05 -21.30
C VAL A 997 -3.21 -28.04 -20.35
N GLU A 998 -2.27 -27.58 -19.52
CA GLU A 998 -1.59 -28.45 -18.56
C GLU A 998 -2.52 -28.88 -17.43
N VAL A 999 -3.51 -28.05 -17.06
CA VAL A 999 -4.58 -28.45 -16.14
C VAL A 999 -5.35 -29.65 -16.69
N ILE A 1000 -5.70 -29.65 -17.98
CA ILE A 1000 -6.36 -30.79 -18.64
C ILE A 1000 -5.48 -32.04 -18.55
N VAL A 1001 -4.16 -31.92 -18.77
CA VAL A 1001 -3.22 -33.06 -18.67
C VAL A 1001 -3.15 -33.60 -17.25
N TYR A 1002 -3.00 -32.73 -16.24
CA TYR A 1002 -2.96 -33.15 -14.84
C TYR A 1002 -4.24 -33.84 -14.39
N VAL A 1003 -5.41 -33.28 -14.75
CA VAL A 1003 -6.71 -33.89 -14.47
C VAL A 1003 -6.84 -35.24 -15.18
N GLY A 1004 -6.39 -35.32 -16.44
CA GLY A 1004 -6.37 -36.57 -17.20
C GLY A 1004 -5.49 -37.64 -16.56
N VAL A 1005 -4.27 -37.30 -16.12
CA VAL A 1005 -3.38 -38.22 -15.41
C VAL A 1005 -3.98 -38.65 -14.08
N ALA A 1006 -4.47 -37.70 -13.27
CA ALA A 1006 -5.09 -37.99 -11.98
C ALA A 1006 -6.32 -38.89 -12.13
N MET A 1007 -7.14 -38.64 -13.15
CA MET A 1007 -8.27 -39.50 -13.51
C MET A 1007 -7.79 -40.91 -13.88
N ASN A 1008 -6.79 -41.06 -14.74
CA ASN A 1008 -6.25 -42.38 -15.12
C ASN A 1008 -5.64 -43.13 -13.93
N VAL A 1009 -4.94 -42.44 -13.02
CA VAL A 1009 -4.46 -43.02 -11.76
C VAL A 1009 -5.62 -43.48 -10.89
N ALA A 1010 -6.66 -42.65 -10.71
CA ALA A 1010 -7.83 -43.00 -9.91
C ALA A 1010 -8.57 -44.21 -10.50
N VAL A 1011 -8.77 -44.24 -11.82
CA VAL A 1011 -9.37 -45.38 -12.53
C VAL A 1011 -8.52 -46.64 -12.33
N ALA A 1012 -7.20 -46.57 -12.50
CA ALA A 1012 -6.31 -47.72 -12.31
C ALA A 1012 -6.34 -48.22 -10.85
N CYS A 1013 -6.26 -47.32 -9.87
CA CYS A 1013 -6.34 -47.69 -8.45
C CYS A 1013 -7.68 -48.35 -8.11
N VAL A 1014 -8.81 -47.72 -8.51
CA VAL A 1014 -10.15 -48.25 -8.23
C VAL A 1014 -10.37 -49.56 -8.96
N TRP A 1015 -9.87 -49.71 -10.19
CA TRP A 1015 -9.91 -50.97 -10.94
C TRP A 1015 -9.23 -52.11 -10.18
N TRP A 1016 -7.98 -51.91 -9.75
CA TRP A 1016 -7.23 -52.93 -9.01
C TRP A 1016 -7.83 -53.22 -7.63
N MET A 1017 -8.34 -52.20 -6.93
CA MET A 1017 -9.07 -52.41 -5.67
C MET A 1017 -10.40 -53.15 -5.89
N ALA A 1018 -11.21 -52.74 -6.86
CA ALA A 1018 -12.48 -53.37 -7.16
C ALA A 1018 -12.31 -54.84 -7.55
N ARG A 1019 -11.26 -55.17 -8.31
CA ARG A 1019 -10.86 -56.56 -8.61
C ARG A 1019 -10.56 -57.41 -7.38
N MET A 1020 -10.11 -56.80 -6.27
CA MET A 1020 -9.85 -57.52 -5.03
C MET A 1020 -11.14 -57.88 -4.27
N PHE A 1021 -12.18 -57.05 -4.41
CA PHE A 1021 -13.48 -57.24 -3.78
C PHE A 1021 -14.43 -58.10 -4.65
N PHE A 1022 -14.46 -57.82 -5.95
CA PHE A 1022 -15.26 -58.52 -6.96
C PHE A 1022 -14.42 -59.63 -7.60
N ARG A 1023 -14.23 -60.72 -6.84
CA ARG A 1023 -13.35 -61.83 -7.23
C ARG A 1023 -13.94 -62.77 -8.29
N GLU A 1024 -15.27 -62.82 -8.41
CA GLU A 1024 -15.96 -63.73 -9.33
C GLU A 1024 -16.06 -63.18 -10.75
N PHE A 1025 -16.03 -64.08 -11.74
CA PHE A 1025 -16.03 -63.77 -13.18
C PHE A 1025 -17.18 -62.87 -13.65
N THR A 1026 -18.39 -63.03 -13.08
CA THR A 1026 -19.60 -62.23 -13.38
C THR A 1026 -19.54 -60.81 -12.80
N SER A 1027 -18.66 -60.57 -11.82
CA SER A 1027 -18.53 -59.30 -11.10
C SER A 1027 -17.49 -58.33 -11.69
N GLU A 1028 -16.74 -58.76 -12.72
CA GLU A 1028 -15.76 -57.93 -13.43
C GLU A 1028 -16.39 -56.71 -14.12
N GLY A 1029 -17.62 -56.86 -14.65
CA GLY A 1029 -18.35 -55.74 -15.22
C GLY A 1029 -18.71 -54.67 -14.18
N ALA A 1030 -19.08 -55.10 -12.97
CA ALA A 1030 -19.36 -54.18 -11.86
C ALA A 1030 -18.07 -53.49 -11.38
N ALA A 1031 -16.94 -54.19 -11.34
CA ALA A 1031 -15.63 -53.61 -11.04
C ALA A 1031 -15.23 -52.55 -12.08
N LEU A 1032 -15.49 -52.78 -13.37
CA LEU A 1032 -15.23 -51.82 -14.44
C LEU A 1032 -16.09 -50.55 -14.33
N ILE A 1033 -17.39 -50.72 -14.08
CA ILE A 1033 -18.32 -49.58 -13.89
C ILE A 1033 -17.89 -48.75 -12.67
N THR A 1034 -17.53 -49.42 -11.56
CA THR A 1034 -17.04 -48.75 -10.34
C THR A 1034 -15.76 -47.97 -10.60
N ALA A 1035 -14.82 -48.54 -11.36
CA ALA A 1035 -13.55 -47.91 -11.72
C ALA A 1035 -13.72 -46.65 -12.58
N LEU A 1036 -14.81 -46.53 -13.33
CA LEU A 1036 -15.09 -45.38 -14.20
C LEU A 1036 -15.83 -44.24 -13.50
N LEU A 1037 -16.30 -44.40 -12.25
CA LEU A 1037 -16.97 -43.33 -11.50
C LEU A 1037 -16.15 -42.03 -11.39
N PRO A 1038 -14.82 -42.06 -11.15
CA PRO A 1038 -14.00 -40.85 -11.13
C PRO A 1038 -14.01 -40.06 -12.45
N CYS A 1039 -14.26 -40.73 -13.59
CA CYS A 1039 -14.32 -40.07 -14.89
C CYS A 1039 -15.49 -39.09 -14.99
N PHE A 1040 -16.61 -39.31 -14.29
CA PHE A 1040 -17.73 -38.38 -14.29
C PHE A 1040 -17.33 -37.00 -13.73
N VAL A 1041 -16.66 -37.01 -12.57
CA VAL A 1041 -16.19 -35.81 -11.89
C VAL A 1041 -15.14 -35.09 -12.73
N ALA A 1042 -14.18 -35.84 -13.27
CA ALA A 1042 -13.14 -35.31 -14.13
C ALA A 1042 -13.74 -34.69 -15.41
N MET A 1043 -14.68 -35.35 -16.07
CA MET A 1043 -15.36 -34.83 -17.27
C MET A 1043 -16.13 -33.54 -16.98
N HIS A 1044 -16.83 -33.45 -15.85
CA HIS A 1044 -17.52 -32.21 -15.47
C HIS A 1044 -16.53 -31.05 -15.30
N PHE A 1045 -15.41 -31.30 -14.61
CA PHE A 1045 -14.35 -30.32 -14.44
C PHE A 1045 -13.67 -29.93 -15.78
N LEU A 1046 -13.41 -30.91 -16.66
CA LEU A 1046 -12.82 -30.69 -17.98
C LEU A 1046 -13.74 -29.83 -18.87
N ARG A 1047 -15.06 -30.09 -18.90
CA ARG A 1047 -16.04 -29.22 -19.60
C ARG A 1047 -15.92 -27.77 -19.15
N LYS A 1048 -15.90 -27.53 -17.83
CA LYS A 1048 -15.71 -26.16 -17.28
C LYS A 1048 -14.37 -25.56 -17.65
N THR A 1049 -13.33 -26.37 -17.70
CA THR A 1049 -11.99 -25.93 -18.10
C THR A 1049 -11.95 -25.52 -19.58
N PHE A 1050 -12.63 -26.25 -20.47
CA PHE A 1050 -12.77 -25.91 -21.88
C PHE A 1050 -13.53 -24.60 -22.14
N MET A 1051 -14.35 -24.11 -21.20
CA MET A 1051 -14.89 -22.74 -21.30
C MET A 1051 -13.78 -21.68 -21.36
N SER A 1052 -12.61 -21.95 -20.77
CA SER A 1052 -11.44 -21.06 -20.89
C SER A 1052 -10.85 -21.06 -22.31
N LYS A 1053 -10.93 -22.18 -23.04
CA LYS A 1053 -10.57 -22.26 -24.46
C LYS A 1053 -11.52 -21.42 -25.30
N HIS A 1054 -12.83 -21.57 -25.10
CA HIS A 1054 -13.83 -20.77 -25.82
C HIS A 1054 -13.68 -19.29 -25.52
N LYS A 1055 -13.39 -18.96 -24.25
CA LYS A 1055 -13.09 -17.59 -23.83
C LYS A 1055 -11.82 -17.04 -24.50
N LEU A 1056 -10.73 -17.81 -24.61
CA LEU A 1056 -9.52 -17.39 -25.32
C LEU A 1056 -9.83 -17.04 -26.79
N ILE A 1057 -10.55 -17.92 -27.48
CA ILE A 1057 -10.93 -17.71 -28.88
C ILE A 1057 -11.82 -16.46 -29.00
N SER A 1058 -12.82 -16.32 -28.12
CA SER A 1058 -13.71 -15.18 -28.06
C SER A 1058 -12.99 -13.88 -27.75
N ASP A 1059 -12.06 -13.87 -26.78
CA ASP A 1059 -11.31 -12.69 -26.36
C ASP A 1059 -10.37 -12.22 -27.48
N LEU A 1060 -9.85 -13.13 -28.32
CA LEU A 1060 -9.07 -12.78 -29.53
C LEU A 1060 -9.95 -12.26 -30.67
N GLU A 1061 -11.11 -12.88 -30.89
CA GLU A 1061 -12.04 -12.53 -31.98
C GLU A 1061 -12.74 -11.20 -31.77
N HIS A 1062 -13.13 -10.92 -30.53
CA HIS A 1062 -13.81 -9.69 -30.14
C HIS A 1062 -12.87 -8.70 -29.43
N PHE A 1063 -11.55 -8.89 -29.57
CA PHE A 1063 -10.54 -8.04 -28.95
C PHE A 1063 -10.78 -6.57 -29.30
N ASP A 1064 -10.71 -5.66 -28.34
CA ASP A 1064 -10.93 -4.23 -28.57
C ASP A 1064 -10.01 -3.42 -27.66
N LEU A 1065 -9.05 -2.72 -28.28
CA LEU A 1065 -8.02 -1.97 -27.56
C LEU A 1065 -8.61 -0.88 -26.65
N CYS A 1066 -9.77 -0.30 -27.02
CA CYS A 1066 -10.44 0.75 -26.25
C CYS A 1066 -11.07 0.24 -24.95
N LYS A 1067 -11.34 -1.07 -24.85
CA LYS A 1067 -11.92 -1.72 -23.66
C LYS A 1067 -10.87 -2.30 -22.72
N VAL A 1068 -9.60 -2.19 -23.07
CA VAL A 1068 -8.48 -2.70 -22.27
C VAL A 1068 -8.26 -1.81 -21.05
N GLN A 1069 -8.03 -2.43 -19.89
CA GLN A 1069 -7.85 -1.74 -18.61
C GLN A 1069 -6.39 -1.30 -18.42
N CYS A 1070 -6.22 -0.06 -17.97
CA CYS A 1070 -4.96 0.49 -17.46
C CYS A 1070 -5.24 1.25 -16.15
N SER A 1071 -4.36 1.13 -15.16
CA SER A 1071 -4.50 1.81 -13.86
C SER A 1071 -3.80 3.17 -13.81
N ASN A 1072 -2.95 3.46 -14.79
CA ASN A 1072 -2.14 4.67 -14.87
C ASN A 1072 -2.41 5.34 -16.22
N ASP A 1073 -2.83 6.60 -16.19
CA ASP A 1073 -3.18 7.35 -17.39
C ASP A 1073 -1.93 7.64 -18.25
N PHE A 1074 -0.75 7.85 -17.64
CA PHE A 1074 0.50 8.00 -18.38
C PHE A 1074 0.87 6.72 -19.14
N ASP A 1075 0.78 5.55 -18.49
CA ASP A 1075 1.06 4.27 -19.17
C ASP A 1075 0.09 4.05 -20.34
N LYS A 1076 -1.15 4.53 -20.20
CA LYS A 1076 -2.16 4.45 -21.25
C LYS A 1076 -1.78 5.31 -22.45
N GLU A 1077 -1.37 6.55 -22.24
CA GLU A 1077 -0.90 7.44 -23.30
C GLU A 1077 0.40 6.94 -23.94
N PHE A 1078 1.38 6.51 -23.14
CA PHE A 1078 2.65 5.95 -23.63
C PHE A 1078 2.44 4.73 -24.54
N ILE A 1079 1.60 3.77 -24.11
CA ILE A 1079 1.34 2.54 -24.87
C ILE A 1079 0.50 2.84 -26.12
N TYR A 1080 -0.51 3.71 -26.01
CA TYR A 1080 -1.34 4.06 -27.14
C TYR A 1080 -0.55 4.84 -28.21
N GLY A 1081 0.33 5.76 -27.80
CA GLY A 1081 1.24 6.44 -28.71
C GLY A 1081 2.14 5.46 -29.46
N ALA A 1082 2.76 4.51 -28.77
CA ALA A 1082 3.59 3.48 -29.39
C ALA A 1082 2.80 2.60 -30.38
N ILE A 1083 1.58 2.18 -30.02
CA ILE A 1083 0.74 1.36 -30.90
C ILE A 1083 0.30 2.14 -32.15
N GLU A 1084 -0.08 3.41 -32.00
CA GLU A 1084 -0.43 4.28 -33.12
C GLU A 1084 0.76 4.54 -34.03
N GLU A 1085 1.96 4.70 -33.48
CA GLU A 1085 3.21 4.82 -34.24
C GLU A 1085 3.49 3.54 -35.06
N TRP A 1086 3.41 2.36 -34.43
CA TRP A 1086 3.80 1.10 -35.06
C TRP A 1086 2.76 0.54 -36.04
N TYR A 1087 1.47 0.76 -35.78
CA TYR A 1087 0.37 0.18 -36.55
C TYR A 1087 -0.47 1.22 -37.30
N GLY A 1088 -0.14 2.52 -37.16
CA GLY A 1088 -0.82 3.65 -37.79
C GLY A 1088 -2.12 4.09 -37.08
N SER A 1089 -2.83 3.17 -36.41
CA SER A 1089 -4.01 3.49 -35.60
C SER A 1089 -4.35 2.37 -34.61
N LYS A 1090 -5.14 2.70 -33.59
CA LYS A 1090 -5.68 1.75 -32.60
C LYS A 1090 -6.59 0.70 -33.27
N GLU A 1091 -7.33 1.10 -34.29
CA GLU A 1091 -8.22 0.25 -35.07
C GLU A 1091 -7.44 -0.74 -35.92
N ALA A 1092 -6.34 -0.30 -36.55
CA ALA A 1092 -5.46 -1.17 -37.33
C ALA A 1092 -4.80 -2.23 -36.45
N PHE A 1093 -4.32 -1.87 -35.25
CA PHE A 1093 -3.80 -2.86 -34.30
C PHE A 1093 -4.89 -3.84 -33.83
N THR A 1094 -6.10 -3.34 -33.56
CA THR A 1094 -7.24 -4.20 -33.20
C THR A 1094 -7.56 -5.19 -34.32
N ALA A 1095 -7.54 -4.75 -35.58
CA ALA A 1095 -7.71 -5.62 -36.74
C ALA A 1095 -6.57 -6.64 -36.89
N PHE A 1096 -5.33 -6.24 -36.62
CA PHE A 1096 -4.17 -7.13 -36.59
C PHE A 1096 -4.32 -8.24 -35.56
N VAL A 1097 -4.77 -7.91 -34.33
CA VAL A 1097 -5.02 -8.89 -33.27
C VAL A 1097 -6.13 -9.86 -33.66
N ARG A 1098 -7.26 -9.35 -34.19
CA ARG A 1098 -8.42 -10.17 -34.59
C ARG A 1098 -8.16 -11.07 -35.80
N GLY A 1099 -7.28 -10.66 -36.71
CA GLY A 1099 -6.98 -11.36 -37.96
C GLY A 1099 -5.65 -12.12 -37.91
N PRO A 1100 -4.54 -11.54 -38.43
CA PRO A 1100 -3.25 -12.20 -38.57
C PRO A 1100 -2.72 -12.83 -37.27
N LEU A 1101 -2.70 -12.10 -36.16
CA LEU A 1101 -2.15 -12.61 -34.90
C LEU A 1101 -3.01 -13.76 -34.35
N ARG A 1102 -4.34 -13.64 -34.38
CA ARG A 1102 -5.24 -14.74 -33.98
C ARG A 1102 -4.97 -15.99 -34.79
N ALA A 1103 -4.80 -15.89 -36.11
CA ALA A 1103 -4.53 -17.04 -36.97
C ALA A 1103 -3.23 -17.74 -36.57
N GLU A 1104 -2.15 -16.97 -36.39
CA GLU A 1104 -0.83 -17.48 -35.99
C GLU A 1104 -0.85 -18.11 -34.58
N LEU A 1105 -1.47 -17.44 -33.60
CA LEU A 1105 -1.53 -17.94 -32.23
C LEU A 1105 -2.34 -19.24 -32.14
N LEU A 1106 -3.44 -19.35 -32.89
CA LEU A 1106 -4.23 -20.57 -32.96
C LEU A 1106 -3.47 -21.70 -33.68
N GLU A 1107 -2.67 -21.40 -34.70
CA GLU A 1107 -1.82 -22.40 -35.35
C GLU A 1107 -0.70 -22.88 -34.41
N THR A 1108 0.00 -21.96 -33.75
CA THR A 1108 1.14 -22.28 -32.87
C THR A 1108 0.73 -23.06 -31.63
N ALA A 1109 -0.46 -22.77 -31.09
CA ALA A 1109 -0.96 -23.46 -29.91
C ALA A 1109 -1.47 -24.89 -30.21
N THR A 1110 -1.57 -25.28 -31.50
CA THR A 1110 -1.95 -26.64 -31.91
C THR A 1110 -0.78 -27.62 -32.05
N SER A 1111 0.46 -27.14 -32.14
CA SER A 1111 1.58 -27.92 -32.69
C SER A 1111 2.66 -28.34 -31.67
N SER A 1112 2.82 -27.69 -30.52
CA SER A 1112 4.12 -27.73 -29.84
C SER A 1112 4.35 -28.88 -28.82
N ASN A 1113 3.32 -29.51 -28.22
CA ASN A 1113 3.53 -30.57 -27.19
C ASN A 1113 2.54 -31.74 -27.19
N TYR A 1114 1.69 -31.87 -28.20
CA TYR A 1114 0.58 -32.84 -28.18
C TYR A 1114 1.05 -34.31 -28.03
N VAL A 1115 2.08 -34.72 -28.77
CA VAL A 1115 2.63 -36.08 -28.70
C VAL A 1115 3.20 -36.37 -27.31
N ALA A 1116 3.93 -35.42 -26.73
CA ALA A 1116 4.51 -35.55 -25.40
C ALA A 1116 3.43 -35.68 -24.31
N TYR A 1117 2.39 -34.85 -24.36
CA TYR A 1117 1.30 -34.92 -23.37
C TYR A 1117 0.44 -36.18 -23.53
N SER A 1118 0.28 -36.68 -24.75
CA SER A 1118 -0.35 -37.98 -25.00
C SER A 1118 0.43 -39.11 -24.34
N GLN A 1119 1.77 -39.09 -24.38
CA GLN A 1119 2.62 -40.07 -23.69
C GLN A 1119 2.48 -39.97 -22.17
N VAL A 1120 2.45 -38.75 -21.61
CA VAL A 1120 2.27 -38.52 -20.17
C VAL A 1120 0.91 -39.05 -19.69
N LEU A 1121 -0.16 -38.81 -20.45
CA LEU A 1121 -1.52 -39.29 -20.13
C LEU A 1121 -1.63 -40.81 -20.08
N LEU A 1122 -0.81 -41.53 -20.86
CA LEU A 1122 -0.79 -43.00 -20.89
C LEU A 1122 -0.03 -43.64 -19.73
N THR A 1123 0.81 -42.89 -19.01
CA THR A 1123 1.69 -43.44 -17.97
C THR A 1123 0.97 -44.33 -16.93
N PRO A 1124 -0.21 -44.00 -16.38
CA PRO A 1124 -0.85 -44.85 -15.37
C PRO A 1124 -1.41 -46.14 -15.97
N THR A 1125 -1.95 -46.07 -17.19
CA THR A 1125 -2.54 -47.23 -17.87
C THR A 1125 -1.46 -48.19 -18.36
N LEU A 1126 -0.34 -47.67 -18.88
CA LEU A 1126 0.81 -48.50 -19.22
C LEU A 1126 1.35 -49.25 -18.00
N ALA A 1127 1.45 -48.59 -16.85
CA ALA A 1127 1.85 -49.24 -15.60
C ALA A 1127 0.85 -50.31 -15.16
N SER A 1128 -0.45 -50.05 -15.28
CA SER A 1128 -1.50 -51.05 -15.03
C SER A 1128 -1.38 -52.26 -15.97
N GLY A 1129 -1.15 -52.02 -17.26
CA GLY A 1129 -0.94 -53.08 -18.26
C GLY A 1129 0.34 -53.89 -18.01
N LEU A 1130 1.41 -53.23 -17.59
CA LEU A 1130 2.68 -53.87 -17.19
C LEU A 1130 2.55 -54.67 -15.90
N THR A 1131 1.69 -54.25 -14.97
CA THR A 1131 1.39 -55.02 -13.74
C THR A 1131 0.84 -56.40 -14.10
N LEU A 1132 -0.11 -56.45 -15.03
CA LEU A 1132 -0.68 -57.70 -15.51
C LEU A 1132 0.30 -58.50 -16.37
N LEU A 1133 1.11 -57.84 -17.21
CA LEU A 1133 2.16 -58.54 -17.98
C LEU A 1133 3.19 -59.22 -17.06
N ALA A 1134 3.67 -58.50 -16.04
CA ALA A 1134 4.60 -59.03 -15.05
C ALA A 1134 4.00 -60.22 -14.28
N SER A 1135 2.71 -60.14 -13.94
CA SER A 1135 1.98 -61.24 -13.30
C SER A 1135 1.92 -62.50 -14.17
N LEU A 1136 1.68 -62.36 -15.48
CA LEU A 1136 1.68 -63.48 -16.43
C LEU A 1136 3.07 -64.10 -16.60
N CYS A 1137 4.12 -63.27 -16.62
CA CYS A 1137 5.50 -63.75 -16.67
C CYS A 1137 5.90 -64.50 -15.39
N ALA A 1138 5.55 -63.97 -14.21
CA ALA A 1138 5.80 -64.61 -12.92
C ALA A 1138 5.05 -65.95 -12.78
N GLY A 1139 3.87 -66.06 -13.39
CA GLY A 1139 3.08 -67.30 -13.46
C GLY A 1139 3.55 -68.29 -14.53
N GLY A 1140 4.62 -68.00 -15.28
CA GLY A 1140 5.16 -68.91 -16.30
C GLY A 1140 4.27 -69.10 -17.54
N ALA A 1141 3.48 -68.09 -17.91
CA ALA A 1141 2.54 -68.19 -19.04
C ALA A 1141 3.25 -68.50 -20.38
N HIS A 1142 2.65 -69.36 -21.20
CA HIS A 1142 3.19 -69.72 -22.52
C HIS A 1142 3.28 -68.51 -23.45
N VAL A 1143 4.30 -68.46 -24.33
CA VAL A 1143 4.58 -67.32 -25.24
C VAL A 1143 3.35 -66.89 -26.06
N ARG A 1144 2.52 -67.85 -26.48
CA ARG A 1144 1.25 -67.58 -27.19
C ARG A 1144 0.24 -66.76 -26.37
N CYS A 1145 0.15 -67.02 -25.06
CA CYS A 1145 -0.72 -66.27 -24.14
C CYS A 1145 -0.19 -64.85 -23.91
N ILE A 1146 1.13 -64.71 -23.76
CA ILE A 1146 1.80 -63.40 -23.64
C ILE A 1146 1.57 -62.58 -24.91
N ALA A 1147 1.75 -63.18 -26.10
CA ALA A 1147 1.51 -62.51 -27.38
C ALA A 1147 0.05 -62.06 -27.54
N ALA A 1148 -0.93 -62.92 -27.21
CA ALA A 1148 -2.35 -62.57 -27.26
C ALA A 1148 -2.70 -61.40 -26.33
N TYR A 1149 -2.12 -61.35 -25.11
CA TYR A 1149 -2.29 -60.24 -24.19
C TYR A 1149 -1.62 -58.95 -24.69
N VAL A 1150 -0.38 -59.04 -25.17
CA VAL A 1150 0.38 -57.88 -25.66
C VAL A 1150 -0.34 -57.21 -26.83
N PHE A 1151 -0.78 -57.97 -27.84
CA PHE A 1151 -1.50 -57.39 -28.97
C PHE A 1151 -2.94 -57.01 -28.61
N GLY A 1152 -3.69 -57.89 -27.95
CA GLY A 1152 -5.14 -57.72 -27.74
C GLY A 1152 -5.52 -56.76 -26.61
N SER A 1153 -4.66 -56.58 -25.60
CA SER A 1153 -4.94 -55.72 -24.44
C SER A 1153 -3.89 -54.65 -24.23
N PHE A 1154 -2.60 -54.97 -24.24
CA PHE A 1154 -1.57 -53.97 -23.96
C PHE A 1154 -1.48 -52.91 -25.08
N LEU A 1155 -1.31 -53.32 -26.33
CA LEU A 1155 -1.19 -52.40 -27.46
C LEU A 1155 -2.55 -51.93 -27.99
N ALA A 1156 -3.51 -52.85 -28.21
CA ALA A 1156 -4.81 -52.48 -28.75
C ALA A 1156 -5.66 -51.65 -27.75
N PHE A 1157 -5.78 -52.10 -26.50
CA PHE A 1157 -6.68 -51.47 -25.53
C PHE A 1157 -5.99 -50.36 -24.73
N ASN A 1158 -4.88 -50.66 -24.04
CA ASN A 1158 -4.22 -49.71 -23.12
C ASN A 1158 -3.49 -48.57 -23.84
N VAL A 1159 -3.09 -48.75 -25.11
CA VAL A 1159 -2.42 -47.72 -25.91
C VAL A 1159 -3.38 -47.14 -26.96
N CYS A 1160 -3.75 -47.91 -27.99
CA CYS A 1160 -4.46 -47.36 -29.14
C CYS A 1160 -5.88 -46.91 -28.79
N PHE A 1161 -6.72 -47.83 -28.30
CA PHE A 1161 -8.09 -47.49 -27.91
C PHE A 1161 -8.14 -46.41 -26.84
N LEU A 1162 -7.25 -46.44 -25.83
CA LEU A 1162 -7.24 -45.40 -24.79
C LEU A 1162 -6.86 -44.02 -25.34
N LEU A 1163 -5.89 -43.91 -26.26
CA LEU A 1163 -5.59 -42.63 -26.92
C LEU A 1163 -6.79 -42.11 -27.69
N PHE A 1164 -7.44 -42.98 -28.47
CA PHE A 1164 -8.69 -42.67 -29.16
C PHE A 1164 -9.79 -42.21 -28.18
N PHE A 1165 -9.97 -42.93 -27.08
CA PHE A 1165 -11.00 -42.67 -26.09
C PHE A 1165 -10.77 -41.35 -25.36
N ILE A 1166 -9.53 -41.07 -24.92
CA ILE A 1166 -9.17 -39.79 -24.31
C ILE A 1166 -9.42 -38.65 -25.29
N ALA A 1167 -9.02 -38.79 -26.56
CA ALA A 1167 -9.28 -37.78 -27.57
C ALA A 1167 -10.78 -37.53 -27.80
N LEU A 1168 -11.59 -38.60 -27.79
CA LEU A 1168 -13.05 -38.51 -27.89
C LEU A 1168 -13.67 -37.82 -26.66
N VAL A 1169 -13.23 -38.16 -25.46
CA VAL A 1169 -13.68 -37.53 -24.21
C VAL A 1169 -13.36 -36.03 -24.23
N LEU A 1170 -12.13 -35.65 -24.59
CA LEU A 1170 -11.72 -34.26 -24.69
C LEU A 1170 -12.52 -33.52 -25.78
N TYR A 1171 -12.78 -34.17 -26.92
CA TYR A 1171 -13.63 -33.60 -27.97
C TYR A 1171 -15.05 -33.29 -27.47
N LEU A 1172 -15.69 -34.26 -26.82
CA LEU A 1172 -17.06 -34.08 -26.32
C LEU A 1172 -17.11 -33.04 -25.20
N CYS A 1173 -16.09 -33.01 -24.31
CA CYS A 1173 -16.00 -32.00 -23.27
C CYS A 1173 -15.83 -30.59 -23.84
N ASP A 1174 -15.07 -30.42 -24.91
CA ASP A 1174 -14.90 -29.17 -25.64
C ASP A 1174 -16.20 -28.77 -26.36
N ARG A 1175 -16.79 -29.67 -27.15
CA ARG A 1175 -18.00 -29.41 -27.94
C ARG A 1175 -19.21 -29.05 -27.07
N PHE A 1176 -19.30 -29.60 -25.87
CA PHE A 1176 -20.39 -29.37 -24.92
C PHE A 1176 -19.92 -28.64 -23.65
N ALA A 1177 -18.86 -27.83 -23.74
CA ALA A 1177 -18.30 -27.10 -22.60
C ALA A 1177 -19.31 -26.16 -21.94
N GLU A 1178 -20.05 -25.38 -22.74
CA GLU A 1178 -21.04 -24.43 -22.25
C GLU A 1178 -22.24 -25.15 -21.60
N PRO A 1179 -22.67 -24.72 -20.40
CA PRO A 1179 -23.83 -25.29 -19.72
C PRO A 1179 -25.12 -24.84 -20.43
N ARG A 1180 -25.90 -25.79 -20.94
CA ARG A 1180 -27.24 -25.53 -21.50
C ARG A 1180 -28.26 -25.17 -20.42
N TRP A 1181 -28.02 -25.62 -19.19
CA TRP A 1181 -28.88 -25.39 -18.03
C TRP A 1181 -28.03 -24.99 -16.83
N SER A 1182 -28.56 -24.11 -15.98
CA SER A 1182 -27.87 -23.61 -14.77
C SER A 1182 -28.08 -24.53 -13.55
N GLY A 1183 -27.20 -24.39 -12.55
CA GLY A 1183 -27.29 -25.10 -11.27
C GLY A 1183 -27.08 -26.62 -11.39
N LEU A 1184 -27.84 -27.40 -10.61
CA LEU A 1184 -27.72 -28.88 -10.58
C LEU A 1184 -28.03 -29.55 -11.92
N ARG A 1185 -28.75 -28.88 -12.83
CA ARG A 1185 -29.08 -29.43 -14.16
C ARG A 1185 -27.87 -29.50 -15.10
N ASP A 1186 -26.80 -28.75 -14.84
CA ASP A 1186 -25.54 -28.85 -15.60
C ASP A 1186 -24.84 -30.21 -15.37
N LEU A 1187 -24.98 -30.79 -14.17
CA LEU A 1187 -24.51 -32.15 -13.90
C LEU A 1187 -25.24 -33.17 -14.79
N GLY A 1188 -26.52 -32.93 -15.08
CA GLY A 1188 -27.31 -33.73 -16.01
C GLY A 1188 -26.75 -33.73 -17.43
N GLN A 1189 -26.24 -32.60 -17.92
CA GLN A 1189 -25.57 -32.52 -19.23
C GLN A 1189 -24.28 -33.35 -19.25
N THR A 1190 -23.47 -33.33 -18.18
CA THR A 1190 -22.31 -34.22 -18.09
C THR A 1190 -22.75 -35.69 -18.06
N LEU A 1191 -23.83 -36.01 -17.33
CA LEU A 1191 -24.34 -37.37 -17.22
C LEU A 1191 -24.76 -37.95 -18.58
N MET A 1192 -25.43 -37.13 -19.41
CA MET A 1192 -25.83 -37.51 -20.77
C MET A 1192 -24.64 -37.83 -21.69
N LEU A 1193 -23.48 -37.21 -21.48
CA LEU A 1193 -22.25 -37.52 -22.22
C LEU A 1193 -21.53 -38.74 -21.64
N TYR A 1194 -21.53 -38.85 -20.32
CA TYR A 1194 -20.82 -39.87 -19.56
C TYR A 1194 -21.37 -41.28 -19.80
N VAL A 1195 -22.70 -41.45 -19.80
CA VAL A 1195 -23.34 -42.77 -19.94
C VAL A 1195 -22.98 -43.48 -21.27
N PRO A 1196 -23.10 -42.85 -22.46
CA PRO A 1196 -22.68 -43.47 -23.72
C PRO A 1196 -21.18 -43.79 -23.78
N LEU A 1197 -20.34 -42.94 -23.17
CA LEU A 1197 -18.89 -43.14 -23.15
C LEU A 1197 -18.47 -44.33 -22.29
N ILE A 1198 -19.12 -44.54 -21.14
CA ILE A 1198 -18.90 -45.76 -20.34
C ILE A 1198 -19.31 -46.98 -21.14
N ALA A 1199 -20.47 -46.95 -21.81
CA ALA A 1199 -20.94 -48.07 -22.61
C ALA A 1199 -19.92 -48.42 -23.71
N LEU A 1200 -19.38 -47.42 -24.40
CA LEU A 1200 -18.31 -47.62 -25.39
C LEU A 1200 -17.04 -48.22 -24.78
N PHE A 1201 -16.58 -47.69 -23.64
CA PHE A 1201 -15.40 -48.20 -22.94
C PHE A 1201 -15.59 -49.65 -22.47
N TYR A 1202 -16.78 -49.96 -21.94
CA TYR A 1202 -17.18 -51.29 -21.53
C TYR A 1202 -17.19 -52.27 -22.71
N CYS A 1203 -17.81 -51.89 -23.84
CA CYS A 1203 -17.81 -52.69 -25.06
C CYS A 1203 -16.38 -52.96 -25.55
N ALA A 1204 -15.50 -51.96 -25.57
CA ALA A 1204 -14.11 -52.14 -25.99
C ALA A 1204 -13.31 -53.04 -25.03
N ALA A 1205 -13.53 -52.92 -23.72
CA ALA A 1205 -12.92 -53.80 -22.72
C ALA A 1205 -13.40 -55.26 -22.90
N TRP A 1206 -14.70 -55.45 -23.15
CA TRP A 1206 -15.29 -56.76 -23.44
C TRP A 1206 -14.76 -57.37 -24.75
N ILE A 1207 -14.63 -56.57 -25.81
CA ILE A 1207 -14.01 -56.99 -27.08
C ILE A 1207 -12.56 -57.41 -26.83
N SER A 1208 -11.75 -56.56 -26.18
CA SER A 1208 -10.34 -56.84 -25.85
C SER A 1208 -10.19 -58.16 -25.08
N ARG A 1209 -11.10 -58.42 -24.14
CA ARG A 1209 -11.15 -59.69 -23.41
C ARG A 1209 -11.52 -60.88 -24.30
N THR A 1210 -12.51 -60.73 -25.16
CA THR A 1210 -12.96 -61.82 -26.02
C THR A 1210 -11.89 -62.19 -27.06
N VAL A 1211 -11.24 -61.20 -27.68
CA VAL A 1211 -10.20 -61.47 -28.68
C VAL A 1211 -8.94 -62.08 -28.08
N ARG A 1212 -8.52 -61.68 -26.87
CA ARG A 1212 -7.35 -62.27 -26.20
C ARG A 1212 -7.61 -63.69 -25.68
N ALA A 1213 -8.87 -64.08 -25.47
CA ALA A 1213 -9.27 -65.44 -25.12
C ALA A 1213 -9.41 -66.35 -26.36
N CYS A 1214 -9.74 -65.78 -27.52
CA CYS A 1214 -10.00 -66.53 -28.75
C CYS A 1214 -8.72 -66.98 -29.47
N SER A 1215 -7.90 -66.05 -29.97
CA SER A 1215 -6.67 -66.37 -30.71
C SER A 1215 -5.75 -65.16 -30.86
N VAL A 1216 -4.46 -65.41 -31.15
CA VAL A 1216 -3.48 -64.35 -31.46
C VAL A 1216 -3.88 -63.56 -32.72
N CYS A 1217 -4.46 -64.23 -33.73
CA CYS A 1217 -4.92 -63.56 -34.95
C CYS A 1217 -6.07 -62.59 -34.69
N ALA A 1218 -7.03 -62.97 -33.84
CA ALA A 1218 -8.11 -62.08 -33.41
C ALA A 1218 -7.57 -60.87 -32.62
N ALA A 1219 -6.58 -61.08 -31.74
CA ALA A 1219 -5.90 -60.02 -31.02
C ALA A 1219 -5.15 -59.04 -31.94
N LEU A 1220 -4.51 -59.54 -33.00
CA LEU A 1220 -3.85 -58.71 -34.02
C LEU A 1220 -4.85 -57.91 -34.87
N ALA A 1221 -5.98 -58.51 -35.24
CA ALA A 1221 -7.05 -57.81 -35.97
C ALA A 1221 -7.64 -56.66 -35.14
N TRP A 1222 -7.86 -56.89 -33.84
CA TRP A 1222 -8.30 -55.85 -32.91
C TRP A 1222 -7.27 -54.73 -32.74
N PHE A 1223 -5.98 -55.08 -32.67
CA PHE A 1223 -4.90 -54.10 -32.67
C PHE A 1223 -4.88 -53.24 -33.94
N ALA A 1224 -4.99 -53.85 -35.13
CA ALA A 1224 -5.04 -53.11 -36.39
C ALA A 1224 -6.25 -52.16 -36.45
N ALA A 1225 -7.42 -52.60 -36.01
CA ALA A 1225 -8.64 -51.79 -35.99
C ALA A 1225 -8.52 -50.58 -35.04
N THR A 1226 -8.02 -50.78 -33.82
CA THR A 1226 -7.83 -49.71 -32.83
C THR A 1226 -6.71 -48.75 -33.24
N LEU A 1227 -5.63 -49.26 -33.84
CA LEU A 1227 -4.55 -48.45 -34.40
C LEU A 1227 -5.08 -47.55 -35.53
N LEU A 1228 -5.90 -48.09 -36.44
CA LEU A 1228 -6.53 -47.29 -37.50
C LEU A 1228 -7.41 -46.17 -36.93
N CYS A 1229 -8.26 -46.46 -35.94
CA CYS A 1229 -9.08 -45.44 -35.27
C CYS A 1229 -8.22 -44.34 -34.62
N THR A 1230 -7.11 -44.73 -34.01
CA THR A 1230 -6.15 -43.81 -33.40
C THR A 1230 -5.51 -42.92 -34.47
N LEU A 1231 -4.95 -43.50 -35.52
CA LEU A 1231 -4.32 -42.77 -36.63
C LEU A 1231 -5.28 -41.79 -37.32
N LEU A 1232 -6.54 -42.19 -37.52
CA LEU A 1232 -7.59 -41.30 -38.06
C LEU A 1232 -7.84 -40.11 -37.14
N THR A 1233 -7.81 -40.33 -35.82
CA THR A 1233 -7.99 -39.27 -34.82
C THR A 1233 -6.83 -38.28 -34.83
N PHE A 1234 -5.58 -38.77 -34.88
CA PHE A 1234 -4.37 -37.95 -34.99
C PHE A 1234 -4.32 -37.16 -36.32
N LYS A 1235 -4.90 -37.68 -37.40
CA LYS A 1235 -5.00 -36.98 -38.69
C LYS A 1235 -6.07 -35.88 -38.70
N SER A 1236 -7.07 -35.99 -37.84
CA SER A 1236 -8.29 -35.15 -37.87
C SER A 1236 -8.26 -33.90 -36.99
N ARG A 1237 -7.26 -33.72 -36.10
CA ARG A 1237 -7.32 -32.63 -35.10
C ARG A 1237 -6.02 -31.85 -34.86
N ARG A 1238 -6.18 -30.54 -35.04
CA ARG A 1238 -5.60 -29.43 -34.28
C ARG A 1238 -6.16 -29.47 -32.85
N LEU A 1239 -5.33 -29.39 -31.81
CA LEU A 1239 -5.77 -29.50 -30.40
C LEU A 1239 -6.49 -28.25 -29.88
N ILE A 1240 -6.67 -27.25 -30.73
CA ILE A 1240 -7.42 -26.01 -30.53
C ILE A 1240 -8.40 -25.87 -31.67
#